data_AF-A0A3N5PME7-F1
#
_entry.id   AF-A0A3N5PME7-F1
#
_cell.length_a   1.000
_cell.length_b   1.000
_cell.length_c   1.000
_cell.angle_alpha   90.00
_cell.angle_beta   90.00
_cell.angle_gamma   90.00
#
_symmetry.space_group_name_H-M   'P 1'
#
loop_
_entity.id
_entity.type
_entity.pdbx_description
1 polymer ?
#
loop_
_entity_poly.entity_id
_entity_poly.type
_entity_poly.pdbx_seq_one_letter_code
_entity_poly.pdbx_strand_id
1 'polypeptide(L)'
;MVIQQRGKSISLIGAILQLLLAGAVAIIARSTDSEAGKAVTWFLAAGVPLWVLACFMFYCRQLEKREAREIDEITAAGATSTTIFAKDDQENLRPAASRVKFMDRWIAPIFAVVWALLQAAAGLMTLSYMSGRSPERIESPETGIIFLLLAAFMAFLFSRYCLGMSERAEWRILRATGGYLFANVLTMTGVAAAMVAAWQGIAEVDYVVAYAVGIIQLVLAGEVILNFLLDIYRPRVAGQENRFSFDSRLFNIVAQPGQVGHSMAEAINYQFGFEVSKSWFYQLLAKAIVPLLVFGALIIVAMTSIVVVDEGQKCVVLHLGQPRTGPDGTIQSGVLNPGLHLKWPWPIDSVRRFNTDQVYTILLGVGEARTQAQRESAFIKGKEFYIWDQDHGAMEERNFLIAAPPRTGENKVGVAGQNEPPPVNVVKIVVSVQYKIGNVFDYGFNFTQPEKLIESIASREMTHYCASATLDEPVGTGQPDRPEGLMTFGQGKAAARLQTLIQQATNKEMGDGAVKIVAVGFQAVHPPKEVAPDFEQVLEAERRQEAAIYEAQADANKILSKAAGDPNAARRLLLAIRKSQELETLRDLLGKPTFDKRLAESITQADNDILKLQQDVSRQVLMGQAEESPADKGGTPTQNLLAEYRQYRGALEDLRKLAAAGKSAELKTMLDDRIAAVSTDADQQLREAKGEPAVIVARAVADRWKLELGEMARAETFESNLAAYRASPQVFMLDRWLDTWDAVLPKTIKYVLATDRSKLRLWMDWTQTTKLMGEAPYTGPKVDTGSK
;
A
#
# COMPACT_ATOMS: atom_id res chain seq x y z
N MET A 1 50.89 -61.19 29.06
CA MET A 1 49.65 -61.88 28.60
C MET A 1 48.38 -61.29 29.21
N VAL A 2 48.21 -61.30 30.54
CA VAL A 2 47.01 -60.79 31.26
C VAL A 2 46.66 -59.34 30.89
N ILE A 3 47.68 -58.51 30.67
CA ILE A 3 47.51 -57.08 30.35
C ILE A 3 46.85 -56.88 28.98
N GLN A 4 47.26 -57.63 27.95
CA GLN A 4 46.68 -57.52 26.60
C GLN A 4 45.29 -58.16 26.54
N GLN A 5 45.06 -59.23 27.31
CA GLN A 5 43.73 -59.84 27.44
C GLN A 5 42.70 -58.87 28.03
N ARG A 6 43.07 -58.07 29.04
CA ARG A 6 42.20 -57.00 29.56
C ARG A 6 41.86 -55.96 28.49
N GLY A 7 42.86 -55.47 27.74
CA GLY A 7 42.65 -54.52 26.64
C GLY A 7 41.71 -55.05 25.57
N LYS A 8 41.83 -56.33 25.20
CA LYS A 8 40.91 -57.03 24.30
C LYS A 8 39.47 -57.04 24.85
N SER A 9 39.29 -57.48 26.10
CA SER A 9 37.96 -57.55 26.72
C SER A 9 37.30 -56.17 26.80
N ILE A 10 38.05 -55.13 27.17
CA ILE A 10 37.56 -53.75 27.23
C ILE A 10 37.18 -53.26 25.84
N SER A 11 37.98 -53.56 24.81
CA SER A 11 37.66 -53.15 23.43
C SER A 11 36.39 -53.84 22.91
N LEU A 12 36.18 -55.11 23.27
CA LEU A 12 34.95 -55.84 22.94
C LEU A 12 33.73 -55.25 23.67
N ILE A 13 33.86 -54.95 24.97
CA ILE A 13 32.80 -54.28 25.75
C ILE A 13 32.50 -52.90 25.14
N GLY A 14 33.53 -52.16 24.73
CA GLY A 14 33.39 -50.87 24.07
C GLY A 14 32.64 -50.97 22.74
N ALA A 15 32.94 -51.99 21.92
CA ALA A 15 32.21 -52.24 20.67
C ALA A 15 30.72 -52.52 20.93
N ILE A 16 30.42 -53.38 21.91
CA ILE A 16 29.04 -53.72 22.29
C ILE A 16 28.32 -52.49 22.85
N LEU A 17 28.96 -51.74 23.75
CA LEU A 17 28.42 -50.52 24.31
C LEU A 17 28.11 -49.49 23.22
N GLN A 18 29.04 -49.23 22.31
CA GLN A 18 28.86 -48.29 21.20
C GLN A 18 27.70 -48.72 20.29
N LEU A 19 27.57 -50.02 20.01
CA LEU A 19 26.46 -50.57 19.22
C LEU A 19 25.11 -50.36 19.91
N LEU A 20 25.04 -50.66 21.22
CA LEU A 20 23.83 -50.44 22.02
C LEU A 20 23.45 -48.95 22.10
N LEU A 21 24.44 -48.07 22.28
CA LEU A 21 24.22 -46.62 22.28
C LEU A 21 23.72 -46.12 20.92
N ALA A 22 24.30 -46.57 19.82
CA ALA A 22 23.84 -46.23 18.48
C ALA A 22 22.39 -46.67 18.25
N GLY A 23 22.03 -47.90 18.67
CA GLY A 23 20.66 -48.40 18.61
C GLY A 23 19.68 -47.61 19.47
N ALA A 24 20.06 -47.29 20.71
CA ALA A 24 19.23 -46.49 21.63
C ALA A 24 18.99 -45.07 21.08
N VAL A 25 20.03 -44.40 20.58
CA VAL A 25 19.90 -43.07 19.99
C VAL A 25 19.10 -43.11 18.69
N ALA A 26 19.23 -44.16 17.86
CA ALA A 26 18.41 -44.34 16.67
C ALA A 26 16.92 -44.45 16.97
N ILE A 27 16.56 -45.21 18.02
CA ILE A 27 15.18 -45.35 18.48
C ILE A 27 14.63 -44.00 18.95
N ILE A 28 15.41 -43.27 19.77
CA ILE A 28 15.02 -41.95 20.28
C ILE A 28 14.89 -40.93 19.14
N ALA A 29 15.83 -40.90 18.20
CA ALA A 29 15.80 -40.01 17.05
C ALA A 29 14.59 -40.27 16.15
N ARG A 30 14.19 -41.53 15.99
CA ARG A 30 13.02 -41.89 15.18
C ARG A 30 11.71 -41.65 15.91
N SER A 31 11.67 -41.76 17.24
CA SER A 31 10.45 -41.49 18.02
C SER A 31 10.19 -40.00 18.24
N THR A 32 11.24 -39.18 18.23
CA THR A 32 11.14 -37.71 18.43
C THR A 32 11.24 -36.92 17.14
N ASP A 33 11.53 -37.59 16.03
CA ASP A 33 11.86 -37.04 14.71
C ASP A 33 13.03 -36.05 14.68
N SER A 34 13.87 -36.02 15.73
CA SER A 34 15.04 -35.13 15.84
C SER A 34 16.08 -35.38 14.74
N GLU A 35 16.44 -34.32 14.03
CA GLU A 35 17.47 -34.32 13.00
C GLU A 35 18.87 -34.45 13.61
N ALA A 36 19.10 -33.79 14.75
CA ALA A 36 20.34 -33.96 15.51
C ALA A 36 20.52 -35.41 15.96
N GLY A 37 19.45 -36.06 16.42
CA GLY A 37 19.46 -37.47 16.81
C GLY A 37 19.82 -38.40 15.66
N LYS A 38 19.28 -38.16 14.45
CA LYS A 38 19.59 -38.93 13.24
C LYS A 38 21.07 -38.78 12.86
N ALA A 39 21.61 -37.56 12.90
CA ALA A 39 23.03 -37.29 12.63
C ALA A 39 23.96 -37.99 13.64
N VAL A 40 23.67 -37.88 14.94
CA VAL A 40 24.49 -38.51 16.00
C VAL A 40 24.43 -40.03 15.94
N THR A 41 23.34 -40.62 15.46
CA THR A 41 23.24 -42.08 15.25
C THR A 41 24.33 -42.59 14.30
N TRP A 42 24.52 -41.93 13.17
CA TRP A 42 25.56 -42.29 12.21
C TRP A 42 26.97 -42.08 12.78
N PHE A 43 27.17 -41.00 13.54
CA PHE A 43 28.44 -40.74 14.20
C PHE A 43 28.75 -41.81 15.27
N LEU A 44 27.77 -42.23 16.07
CA LEU A 44 27.92 -43.32 17.04
C LEU A 44 28.24 -44.65 16.35
N ALA A 45 27.49 -45.00 15.31
CA ALA A 45 27.68 -46.25 14.56
C ALA A 45 29.09 -46.36 13.97
N ALA A 46 29.63 -45.25 13.47
CA ALA A 46 30.99 -45.18 12.91
C ALA A 46 32.10 -45.46 13.96
N GLY A 47 31.80 -45.46 15.26
CA GLY A 47 32.74 -45.85 16.31
C GLY A 47 32.93 -47.37 16.46
N VAL A 48 31.97 -48.19 16.03
CA VAL A 48 32.02 -49.65 16.20
C VAL A 48 33.21 -50.28 15.47
N PRO A 49 33.48 -49.96 14.18
CA PRO A 49 34.66 -50.48 13.48
C PRO A 49 35.98 -50.15 14.18
N LEU A 50 36.07 -48.98 14.83
CA LEU A 50 37.27 -48.54 15.56
C LEU A 50 37.53 -49.42 16.79
N TRP A 51 36.48 -49.76 17.55
CA TRP A 51 36.56 -50.68 18.67
C TRP A 51 36.89 -52.12 18.24
N VAL A 52 36.32 -52.56 17.12
CA VAL A 52 36.60 -53.87 16.54
C VAL A 52 38.07 -53.96 16.13
N LEU A 53 38.61 -52.93 15.44
CA LEU A 53 40.03 -52.89 15.11
C LEU A 53 40.90 -52.93 16.37
N ALA A 54 40.61 -52.12 17.39
CA ALA A 54 41.35 -52.14 18.65
C ALA A 54 41.34 -53.54 19.30
N CYS A 55 40.20 -54.22 19.28
CA CYS A 55 40.06 -55.60 19.77
C CYS A 55 40.95 -56.59 19.00
N PHE A 56 40.94 -56.52 17.66
CA PHE A 56 41.83 -57.33 16.81
C PHE A 56 43.30 -57.03 17.09
N MET A 57 43.67 -55.75 17.28
CA MET A 57 45.03 -55.36 17.57
C MET A 57 45.53 -55.89 18.91
N PHE A 58 44.72 -55.80 19.96
CA PHE A 58 45.05 -56.38 21.26
C PHE A 58 45.13 -57.92 21.19
N TYR A 59 44.30 -58.56 20.38
CA TYR A 59 44.36 -60.01 20.18
C TYR A 59 45.65 -60.45 19.48
N CYS A 60 46.05 -59.78 18.41
CA CYS A 60 47.32 -60.07 17.72
C CYS A 60 48.53 -59.84 18.63
N ARG A 61 48.56 -58.74 19.41
CA ARG A 61 49.61 -58.49 20.41
C ARG A 61 49.61 -59.50 21.55
N GLN A 62 48.44 -60.04 21.92
CA GLN A 62 48.35 -61.11 22.90
C GLN A 62 48.98 -62.41 22.38
N LEU A 63 48.76 -62.75 21.10
CA LEU A 63 49.37 -63.91 20.44
C LEU A 63 50.89 -63.75 20.32
N GLU A 64 51.38 -62.56 19.94
CA GLU A 64 52.82 -62.27 19.86
C GLU A 64 53.51 -62.41 21.22
N LYS A 65 52.92 -61.85 22.30
CA LYS A 65 53.46 -62.01 23.66
C LYS A 65 53.40 -63.46 24.17
N ARG A 66 52.51 -64.29 23.63
CA ARG A 66 52.43 -65.72 23.97
C ARG A 66 53.53 -66.50 23.24
N GLU A 67 53.68 -66.28 21.94
CA GLU A 67 54.75 -66.87 21.12
C GLU A 67 56.14 -66.49 21.66
N ALA A 68 56.35 -65.23 22.06
CA ALA A 68 57.60 -64.78 22.68
C ALA A 68 57.94 -65.57 23.96
N ARG A 69 56.94 -65.83 24.80
CA ARG A 69 57.14 -66.59 26.05
C ARG A 69 57.38 -68.07 25.79
N GLU A 70 56.68 -68.67 24.83
CA GLU A 70 56.90 -70.06 24.43
C GLU A 70 58.32 -70.25 23.88
N ILE A 71 58.84 -69.27 23.13
CA ILE A 71 60.24 -69.24 22.69
C ILE A 71 61.18 -69.10 23.89
N ASP A 72 60.95 -68.13 24.78
CA ASP A 72 61.78 -67.92 25.97
C ASP A 72 61.87 -69.20 26.83
N GLU A 73 60.75 -69.92 26.99
CA GLU A 73 60.66 -71.20 27.69
C GLU A 73 61.40 -72.33 26.96
N ILE A 74 61.34 -72.40 25.63
CA ILE A 74 62.11 -73.37 24.81
C ILE A 74 63.62 -73.09 24.91
N THR A 75 64.05 -71.81 24.88
CA THR A 75 65.45 -71.44 25.11
C THR A 75 65.91 -71.71 26.54
N ALA A 76 65.03 -71.55 27.54
CA ALA A 76 65.34 -71.83 28.94
C ALA A 76 65.40 -73.35 29.25
N ALA A 77 64.68 -74.18 28.49
CA ALA A 77 64.65 -75.64 28.64
C ALA A 77 65.87 -76.38 28.03
N GLY A 78 66.90 -75.67 27.55
CA GLY A 78 68.17 -76.27 27.14
C GLY A 78 68.14 -77.06 25.82
N ALA A 79 67.12 -76.88 24.98
CA ALA A 79 67.07 -77.50 23.66
C ALA A 79 68.06 -76.83 22.70
N THR A 80 69.30 -77.33 22.70
CA THR A 80 70.30 -77.01 21.68
C THR A 80 70.00 -77.85 20.43
N SER A 81 69.03 -77.44 19.61
CA SER A 81 68.91 -77.96 18.24
C SER A 81 69.47 -76.94 17.26
N THR A 82 70.67 -77.27 16.79
CA THR A 82 71.38 -76.65 15.68
C THR A 82 70.48 -76.44 14.46
N THR A 83 70.22 -75.19 14.10
CA THR A 83 69.93 -74.80 12.71
C THR A 83 70.99 -73.79 12.28
N ILE A 84 72.03 -74.32 11.64
CA ILE A 84 73.23 -73.65 11.14
C ILE A 84 73.02 -73.11 9.70
N PHE A 85 71.77 -72.89 9.26
CA PHE A 85 71.47 -72.35 7.93
C PHE A 85 70.42 -71.23 7.98
N ALA A 86 70.78 -70.12 7.30
CA ALA A 86 69.98 -68.96 6.88
C ALA A 86 69.53 -67.93 7.94
N LYS A 87 70.34 -66.87 8.04
CA LYS A 87 70.01 -65.57 8.66
C LYS A 87 68.89 -64.78 7.95
N ASP A 88 68.41 -65.26 6.80
CA ASP A 88 67.40 -64.58 5.97
C ASP A 88 65.94 -65.00 6.22
N ASP A 89 65.69 -66.02 7.06
CA ASP A 89 64.33 -66.56 7.30
C ASP A 89 63.84 -66.45 8.76
N GLN A 90 64.44 -65.60 9.59
CA GLN A 90 63.95 -65.35 10.96
C GLN A 90 62.57 -64.67 11.02
N GLU A 91 62.13 -63.98 9.94
CA GLU A 91 60.78 -63.41 9.89
C GLU A 91 59.68 -64.48 9.67
N ASN A 92 60.01 -65.64 9.10
CA ASN A 92 59.06 -66.75 8.88
C ASN A 92 58.91 -67.69 10.09
N LEU A 93 59.83 -67.61 11.07
CA LEU A 93 59.81 -68.44 12.28
C LEU A 93 58.93 -67.88 13.42
N ARG A 94 58.38 -66.66 13.26
CA ARG A 94 57.47 -66.02 14.25
C ARG A 94 56.14 -65.58 13.63
N PRO A 95 55.25 -66.53 13.30
CA PRO A 95 53.94 -66.24 12.71
C PRO A 95 53.09 -65.22 13.48
N ALA A 96 53.18 -65.13 14.81
CA ALA A 96 52.38 -64.17 15.58
C ALA A 96 52.98 -62.75 15.52
N ALA A 97 54.30 -62.61 15.61
CA ALA A 97 54.98 -61.32 15.45
C ALA A 97 54.85 -60.75 14.02
N SER A 98 54.91 -61.61 12.99
CA SER A 98 54.73 -61.18 11.59
C SER A 98 53.32 -60.65 11.34
N ARG A 99 52.28 -61.24 11.97
CA ARG A 99 50.90 -60.73 11.93
C ARG A 99 50.76 -59.33 12.53
N VAL A 100 51.45 -59.05 13.65
CA VAL A 100 51.43 -57.70 14.26
C VAL A 100 52.10 -56.68 13.36
N LYS A 101 53.27 -57.00 12.78
CA LYS A 101 53.94 -56.13 11.79
C LYS A 101 53.08 -55.90 10.55
N PHE A 102 52.44 -56.95 10.03
CA PHE A 102 51.53 -56.84 8.88
C PHE A 102 50.33 -55.93 9.20
N MET A 103 49.76 -56.09 10.39
CA MET A 103 48.65 -55.27 10.86
C MET A 103 49.03 -53.79 11.01
N ASP A 104 50.19 -53.50 11.59
CA ASP A 104 50.68 -52.12 11.76
C ASP A 104 51.11 -51.47 10.42
N ARG A 105 51.63 -52.26 9.46
CA ARG A 105 52.09 -51.76 8.16
C ARG A 105 50.97 -51.58 7.14
N TRP A 106 50.01 -52.50 7.09
CA TRP A 106 48.99 -52.54 6.04
C TRP A 106 47.58 -52.35 6.57
N ILE A 107 47.17 -53.10 7.61
CA ILE A 107 45.77 -53.07 8.06
C ILE A 107 45.42 -51.72 8.71
N ALA A 108 46.24 -51.21 9.62
CA ALA A 108 45.95 -49.97 10.35
C ALA A 108 45.87 -48.73 9.43
N PRO A 109 46.79 -48.52 8.45
CA PRO A 109 46.68 -47.40 7.52
C PRO A 109 45.52 -47.55 6.52
N ILE A 110 45.28 -48.76 5.98
CA ILE A 110 44.11 -49.02 5.10
C ILE A 110 42.81 -48.74 5.87
N PHE A 111 42.71 -49.23 7.10
CA PHE A 111 41.57 -48.95 7.96
C PHE A 111 41.40 -47.45 8.21
N ALA A 112 42.48 -46.70 8.50
CA ALA A 112 42.40 -45.27 8.73
C ALA A 112 41.79 -44.53 7.53
N VAL A 113 42.20 -44.87 6.31
CA VAL A 113 41.64 -44.29 5.08
C VAL A 113 40.18 -44.69 4.88
N VAL A 114 39.86 -45.98 4.99
CA VAL A 114 38.47 -46.48 4.84
C VAL A 114 37.54 -45.86 5.88
N TRP A 115 38.00 -45.76 7.12
CA TRP A 115 37.24 -45.16 8.22
C TRP A 115 37.08 -43.65 8.03
N ALA A 116 38.11 -42.94 7.56
CA ALA A 116 37.98 -41.53 7.21
C ALA A 116 36.99 -41.29 6.06
N LEU A 117 36.99 -42.15 5.03
CA LEU A 117 36.00 -42.09 3.95
C LEU A 117 34.58 -42.36 4.47
N LEU A 118 34.41 -43.29 5.40
CA LEU A 118 33.12 -43.56 6.05
C LEU A 118 32.63 -42.35 6.84
N GLN A 119 33.51 -41.64 7.56
CA GLN A 119 33.17 -40.41 8.27
C GLN A 119 32.85 -39.26 7.31
N ALA A 120 33.62 -39.12 6.23
CA ALA A 120 33.36 -38.11 5.21
C ALA A 120 32.01 -38.33 4.52
N ALA A 121 31.70 -39.59 4.18
CA ALA A 121 30.43 -39.97 3.56
C ALA A 121 29.26 -39.68 4.51
N ALA A 122 29.36 -40.09 5.78
CA ALA A 122 28.33 -39.81 6.78
C ALA A 122 28.12 -38.29 6.97
N GLY A 123 29.20 -37.52 7.11
CA GLY A 123 29.13 -36.06 7.25
C GLY A 123 28.51 -35.36 6.04
N LEU A 124 28.91 -35.74 4.81
CA LEU A 124 28.31 -35.21 3.57
C LEU A 124 26.84 -35.60 3.43
N MET A 125 26.48 -36.83 3.78
CA MET A 125 25.08 -37.29 3.77
C MET A 125 24.23 -36.48 4.75
N THR A 126 24.71 -36.20 5.96
CA THR A 126 24.01 -35.35 6.92
C THR A 126 23.85 -33.93 6.39
N LEU A 127 24.92 -33.29 5.91
CA LEU A 127 24.86 -31.90 5.42
C LEU A 127 23.98 -31.75 4.17
N SER A 128 24.04 -32.71 3.25
CA SER A 128 23.19 -32.73 2.05
C SER A 128 21.73 -33.00 2.40
N TYR A 129 21.44 -33.92 3.33
CA TYR A 129 20.09 -34.18 3.81
C TYR A 129 19.46 -32.95 4.45
N MET A 130 20.26 -32.16 5.15
CA MET A 130 19.80 -30.93 5.78
C MET A 130 19.59 -29.81 4.77
N SER A 131 20.40 -29.72 3.70
CA SER A 131 20.32 -28.62 2.74
C SER A 131 18.92 -28.51 2.11
N GLY A 132 18.26 -27.37 2.31
CA GLY A 132 16.91 -27.09 1.78
C GLY A 132 15.73 -27.51 2.66
N ARG A 133 15.97 -28.08 3.85
CA ARG A 133 14.91 -28.34 4.85
C ARG A 133 14.81 -27.20 5.87
N SER A 134 13.61 -26.94 6.36
CA SER A 134 13.34 -26.00 7.46
C SER A 134 13.30 -26.72 8.81
N PRO A 135 13.56 -26.02 9.94
CA PRO A 135 13.42 -26.59 11.27
C PRO A 135 11.99 -27.14 11.49
N GLU A 136 11.87 -28.45 11.68
CA GLU A 136 10.61 -29.11 12.02
C GLU A 136 10.47 -29.24 13.55
N ARG A 137 9.22 -29.35 14.02
CA ARG A 137 8.93 -29.44 15.45
C ARG A 137 9.28 -30.85 15.95
N ILE A 138 10.15 -30.95 16.96
CA ILE A 138 10.43 -32.23 17.64
C ILE A 138 9.15 -32.73 18.35
N GLU A 139 8.78 -33.97 18.09
CA GLU A 139 7.66 -34.64 18.74
C GLU A 139 8.11 -35.22 20.10
N SER A 140 7.35 -34.95 21.17
CA SER A 140 7.58 -35.51 22.52
C SER A 140 9.03 -35.47 23.03
N PRO A 141 9.69 -34.29 23.07
CA PRO A 141 11.10 -34.14 23.47
C PRO A 141 11.40 -34.66 24.88
N GLU A 142 10.43 -34.60 25.80
CA GLU A 142 10.56 -35.05 27.19
C GLU A 142 10.92 -36.54 27.32
N THR A 143 10.47 -37.36 26.38
CA THR A 143 10.71 -38.81 26.42
C THR A 143 12.15 -39.16 26.06
N GLY A 144 12.83 -38.37 25.24
CA GLY A 144 14.20 -38.64 24.77
C GLY A 144 15.30 -38.15 25.72
N ILE A 145 15.06 -37.05 26.45
CA ILE A 145 16.09 -36.33 27.22
C ILE A 145 16.72 -37.21 28.30
N ILE A 146 15.90 -37.87 29.13
CA ILE A 146 16.39 -38.66 30.27
C ILE A 146 17.25 -39.84 29.78
N PHE A 147 16.77 -40.56 28.75
CA PHE A 147 17.50 -41.70 28.21
C PHE A 147 18.79 -41.26 27.50
N LEU A 148 18.78 -40.14 26.78
CA LEU A 148 19.98 -39.57 26.16
C LEU A 148 21.03 -39.16 27.20
N LEU A 149 20.62 -38.49 28.27
CA LEU A 149 21.53 -38.07 29.35
C LEU A 149 22.11 -39.29 30.08
N LEU A 150 21.29 -40.30 30.37
CA LEU A 150 21.76 -41.54 30.99
C LEU A 150 22.75 -42.29 30.08
N ALA A 151 22.42 -42.41 28.79
CA ALA A 151 23.28 -43.03 27.79
C ALA A 151 24.61 -42.27 27.63
N ALA A 152 24.57 -40.93 27.57
CA ALA A 152 25.74 -40.08 27.50
C ALA A 152 26.60 -40.18 28.77
N PHE A 153 25.98 -40.30 29.95
CA PHE A 153 26.69 -40.48 31.21
C PHE A 153 27.41 -41.83 31.28
N MET A 154 26.75 -42.92 30.88
CA MET A 154 27.39 -44.26 30.82
C MET A 154 28.54 -44.28 29.80
N ALA A 155 28.35 -43.67 28.64
CA ALA A 155 29.38 -43.48 27.62
C ALA A 155 30.55 -42.64 28.14
N PHE A 156 30.28 -41.57 28.90
CA PHE A 156 31.29 -40.71 29.50
C PHE A 156 32.16 -41.46 30.51
N LEU A 157 31.55 -42.20 31.43
CA LEU A 157 32.29 -43.00 32.42
C LEU A 157 33.19 -44.04 31.74
N PHE A 158 32.67 -44.73 30.73
CA PHE A 158 33.43 -45.72 29.99
C PHE A 158 34.56 -45.10 29.15
N SER A 159 34.29 -43.96 28.51
CA SER A 159 35.28 -43.16 27.79
C SER A 159 36.41 -42.71 28.71
N ARG A 160 36.08 -42.16 29.89
CA ARG A 160 37.05 -41.76 30.92
C ARG A 160 37.88 -42.94 31.42
N TYR A 161 37.25 -44.08 31.65
CA TYR A 161 37.95 -45.30 32.05
C TYR A 161 38.97 -45.76 30.98
N CYS A 162 38.60 -45.74 29.70
CA CYS A 162 39.48 -46.12 28.60
C CYS A 162 40.64 -45.13 28.42
N LEU A 163 40.36 -43.82 28.50
CA LEU A 163 41.37 -42.78 28.42
C LEU A 163 42.38 -42.87 29.59
N GLY A 164 41.92 -43.14 30.81
CA GLY A 164 42.81 -43.36 31.96
C GLY A 164 43.70 -44.60 31.79
N MET A 165 43.18 -45.69 31.23
CA MET A 165 44.03 -46.85 30.89
C MET A 165 45.05 -46.54 29.80
N SER A 166 44.68 -45.69 28.83
CA SER A 166 45.53 -45.37 27.68
C SER A 166 46.81 -44.60 28.03
N GLU A 167 46.93 -44.09 29.26
CA GLU A 167 48.16 -43.47 29.79
C GLU A 167 49.32 -44.47 29.87
N ARG A 168 49.02 -45.77 30.07
CA ARG A 168 50.03 -46.83 30.02
C ARG A 168 50.31 -47.20 28.57
N ALA A 169 51.59 -47.28 28.21
CA ALA A 169 52.04 -47.65 26.86
C ALA A 169 51.31 -48.90 26.30
N GLU A 170 51.20 -49.94 27.13
CA GLU A 170 50.59 -51.22 26.74
C GLU A 170 49.11 -51.14 26.33
N TRP A 171 48.40 -50.07 26.70
CA TRP A 171 46.97 -49.83 26.41
C TRP A 171 46.74 -48.57 25.57
N ARG A 172 47.79 -47.98 25.01
CA ARG A 172 47.71 -46.69 24.30
C ARG A 172 46.75 -46.68 23.10
N ILE A 173 46.46 -47.85 22.51
CA ILE A 173 45.46 -48.01 21.43
C ILE A 173 44.07 -47.56 21.90
N LEU A 174 43.71 -47.75 23.19
CA LEU A 174 42.43 -47.32 23.75
C LEU A 174 42.24 -45.81 23.77
N ARG A 175 43.30 -45.02 23.53
CA ARG A 175 43.19 -43.56 23.44
C ARG A 175 42.29 -43.15 22.28
N ALA A 176 42.48 -43.75 21.11
CA ALA A 176 41.71 -43.41 19.91
C ALA A 176 40.22 -43.73 20.12
N THR A 177 39.91 -44.90 20.66
CA THR A 177 38.53 -45.33 20.91
C THR A 177 37.88 -44.55 22.06
N GLY A 178 38.61 -44.29 23.14
CA GLY A 178 38.14 -43.49 24.27
C GLY A 178 37.89 -42.03 23.90
N GLY A 179 38.79 -41.41 23.13
CA GLY A 179 38.65 -40.05 22.62
C GLY A 179 37.47 -39.91 21.65
N TYR A 180 37.29 -40.89 20.75
CA TYR A 180 36.13 -40.94 19.86
C TYR A 180 34.81 -41.09 20.63
N LEU A 181 34.75 -42.00 21.61
CA LEU A 181 33.57 -42.14 22.47
C LEU A 181 33.29 -40.86 23.26
N PHE A 182 34.32 -40.11 23.67
CA PHE A 182 34.15 -38.81 24.34
C PHE A 182 33.50 -37.77 23.41
N ALA A 183 33.94 -37.70 22.16
CA ALA A 183 33.33 -36.82 21.16
C ALA A 183 31.85 -37.16 20.95
N ASN A 184 31.50 -38.46 20.91
CA ASN A 184 30.11 -38.90 20.84
C ASN A 184 29.28 -38.45 22.05
N VAL A 185 29.86 -38.50 23.26
CA VAL A 185 29.19 -37.99 24.48
C VAL A 185 28.82 -36.52 24.32
N LEU A 186 29.75 -35.69 23.84
CA LEU A 186 29.49 -34.26 23.63
C LEU A 186 28.37 -34.02 22.63
N THR A 187 28.36 -34.77 21.52
CA THR A 187 27.30 -34.66 20.52
C THR A 187 25.95 -35.16 21.07
N MET A 188 25.93 -36.23 21.88
CA MET A 188 24.71 -36.70 22.55
C MET A 188 24.18 -35.68 23.57
N THR A 189 25.07 -35.01 24.31
CA THR A 189 24.68 -33.89 25.19
C THR A 189 24.15 -32.70 24.38
N GLY A 190 24.72 -32.43 23.20
CA GLY A 190 24.20 -31.45 22.25
C GLY A 190 22.77 -31.76 21.80
N VAL A 191 22.48 -33.02 21.48
CA VAL A 191 21.10 -33.47 21.14
C VAL A 191 20.17 -33.30 22.34
N ALA A 192 20.61 -33.68 23.55
CA ALA A 192 19.80 -33.47 24.75
C ALA A 192 19.49 -31.98 25.00
N ALA A 193 20.47 -31.10 24.78
CA ALA A 193 20.27 -29.65 24.87
C ALA A 193 19.32 -29.13 23.78
N ALA A 194 19.42 -29.65 22.56
CA ALA A 194 18.48 -29.34 21.48
C ALA A 194 17.05 -29.77 21.82
N MET A 195 16.86 -30.95 22.41
CA MET A 195 15.54 -31.39 22.88
C MET A 195 14.99 -30.52 24.00
N VAL A 196 15.83 -30.06 24.94
CA VAL A 196 15.43 -29.09 25.98
C VAL A 196 15.03 -27.76 25.34
N ALA A 197 15.76 -27.28 24.33
CA ALA A 197 15.42 -26.05 23.61
C ALA A 197 14.11 -26.20 22.81
N ALA A 198 13.90 -27.36 22.18
CA ALA A 198 12.65 -27.68 21.49
C ALA A 198 11.46 -27.78 22.44
N TRP A 199 11.67 -28.28 23.68
CA TRP A 199 10.66 -28.25 24.74
C TRP A 199 10.26 -26.82 25.12
N GLN A 200 11.14 -25.84 24.92
CA GLN A 200 10.88 -24.40 25.09
C GLN A 200 10.37 -23.71 23.80
N GLY A 201 10.07 -24.47 22.75
CA GLY A 201 9.57 -23.94 21.48
C GLY A 201 10.66 -23.47 20.50
N ILE A 202 11.94 -23.69 20.79
CA ILE A 202 13.08 -23.29 19.95
C ILE A 202 13.61 -24.51 19.18
N ALA A 203 12.91 -24.89 18.11
CA ALA A 203 13.28 -26.06 17.29
C ALA A 203 14.56 -25.85 16.45
N GLU A 204 14.97 -24.60 16.23
CA GLU A 204 16.17 -24.27 15.43
C GLU A 204 17.46 -24.87 15.99
N VAL A 205 17.53 -25.07 17.31
CA VAL A 205 18.73 -25.61 17.96
C VAL A 205 19.04 -27.04 17.49
N ASP A 206 18.02 -27.86 17.24
CA ASP A 206 18.19 -29.23 16.73
C ASP A 206 18.86 -29.23 15.36
N TYR A 207 18.40 -28.35 14.49
CA TYR A 207 18.95 -28.18 13.16
C TYR A 207 20.39 -27.64 13.23
N VAL A 208 20.70 -26.67 14.10
CA VAL A 208 22.08 -26.20 14.30
C VAL A 208 23.00 -27.32 14.80
N VAL A 209 22.55 -28.15 15.75
CA VAL A 209 23.33 -29.26 16.27
C VAL A 209 23.59 -30.32 15.19
N ALA A 210 22.60 -30.64 14.36
CA ALA A 210 22.76 -31.58 13.25
C ALA A 210 23.83 -31.10 12.24
N TYR A 211 23.84 -29.80 11.88
CA TYR A 211 24.89 -29.21 11.04
C TYR A 211 26.26 -29.32 11.70
N ALA A 212 26.34 -28.99 12.99
CA ALA A 212 27.59 -29.05 13.75
C ALA A 212 28.17 -30.48 13.76
N VAL A 213 27.34 -31.51 13.94
CA VAL A 213 27.76 -32.92 13.91
C VAL A 213 28.32 -33.30 12.53
N GLY A 214 27.64 -32.93 11.45
CA GLY A 214 28.12 -33.18 10.09
C GLY A 214 29.49 -32.53 9.82
N ILE A 215 29.68 -31.28 10.27
CA ILE A 215 30.97 -30.57 10.17
C ILE A 215 32.05 -31.27 11.01
N ILE A 216 31.74 -31.68 12.25
CA ILE A 216 32.68 -32.40 13.12
C ILE A 216 33.17 -33.70 12.44
N GLN A 217 32.28 -34.44 11.78
CA GLN A 217 32.66 -35.65 11.03
C GLN A 217 33.59 -35.36 9.86
N LEU A 218 33.35 -34.27 9.11
CA LEU A 218 34.25 -33.84 8.03
C LEU A 218 35.62 -33.40 8.54
N VAL A 219 35.65 -32.63 9.63
CA VAL A 219 36.90 -32.20 10.27
C VAL A 219 37.70 -33.42 10.75
N LEU A 220 37.04 -34.39 11.39
CA LEU A 220 37.67 -35.64 11.79
C LEU A 220 38.21 -36.43 10.59
N ALA A 221 37.42 -36.56 9.52
CA ALA A 221 37.84 -37.26 8.31
C ALA A 221 39.09 -36.60 7.70
N GLY A 222 39.08 -35.27 7.59
CA GLY A 222 40.23 -34.49 7.14
C GLY A 222 41.45 -34.66 8.04
N GLU A 223 41.26 -34.67 9.37
CA GLU A 223 42.33 -34.91 10.32
C GLU A 223 42.95 -36.31 10.17
N VAL A 224 42.14 -37.35 10.03
CA VAL A 224 42.63 -38.73 9.87
C VAL A 224 43.38 -38.90 8.55
N ILE A 225 42.90 -38.30 7.47
CA ILE A 225 43.60 -38.28 6.17
C ILE A 225 44.94 -37.54 6.30
N LEU A 226 44.95 -36.37 6.95
CA LEU A 226 46.17 -35.61 7.19
C LEU A 226 47.15 -36.40 8.05
N ASN A 227 46.69 -37.04 9.13
CA ASN A 227 47.52 -37.90 9.98
C ASN A 227 48.08 -39.09 9.21
N PHE A 228 47.30 -39.70 8.31
CA PHE A 228 47.78 -40.76 7.43
C PHE A 228 48.87 -40.26 6.49
N LEU A 229 48.66 -39.11 5.83
CA LEU A 229 49.67 -38.49 4.96
C LEU A 229 50.95 -38.16 5.73
N LEU A 230 50.83 -37.58 6.93
CA LEU A 230 51.98 -37.27 7.78
C LEU A 230 52.70 -38.53 8.28
N ASP A 231 51.99 -39.64 8.49
CA ASP A 231 52.58 -40.90 8.92
C ASP A 231 53.42 -41.57 7.82
N ILE A 232 53.13 -41.29 6.53
CA ILE A 232 53.97 -41.72 5.40
C ILE A 232 55.38 -41.10 5.50
N TYR A 233 55.47 -39.84 5.95
CA TYR A 233 56.74 -39.11 6.08
C TYR A 233 57.38 -39.27 7.47
N ARG A 234 56.75 -40.00 8.40
CA ARG A 234 57.23 -40.13 9.77
C ARG A 234 58.27 -41.26 9.88
N PRO A 235 59.54 -40.95 10.25
CA PRO A 235 60.55 -41.98 10.43
C PRO A 235 60.21 -42.90 11.62
N ARG A 236 60.19 -44.22 11.38
CA ARG A 236 59.87 -45.24 12.40
C ARG A 236 61.12 -45.60 13.19
N VAL A 237 61.22 -45.14 14.44
CA VAL A 237 62.35 -45.42 15.34
C VAL A 237 62.10 -46.72 16.11
N ALA A 238 63.06 -47.64 16.07
CA ALA A 238 62.98 -48.91 16.80
C ALA A 238 62.88 -48.66 18.32
N GLY A 239 61.89 -49.28 18.98
CA GLY A 239 61.67 -49.17 20.43
C GLY A 239 60.67 -48.08 20.87
N GLN A 240 60.23 -47.18 19.98
CA GLN A 240 59.11 -46.27 20.26
C GLN A 240 57.79 -46.89 19.76
N GLU A 241 56.77 -46.97 20.62
CA GLU A 241 55.46 -47.44 20.18
C GLU A 241 54.81 -46.48 19.18
N ASN A 242 54.27 -47.02 18.09
CA ASN A 242 53.69 -46.22 17.02
C ASN A 242 52.38 -45.53 17.47
N ARG A 243 52.13 -44.31 16.98
CA ARG A 243 50.84 -43.62 17.12
C ARG A 243 50.09 -43.78 15.80
N PHE A 244 48.98 -44.50 15.82
CA PHE A 244 48.22 -44.80 14.61
C PHE A 244 47.50 -43.57 14.05
N SER A 245 47.35 -43.50 12.73
CA SER A 245 46.76 -42.35 12.02
C SER A 245 45.29 -42.09 12.37
N PHE A 246 44.56 -43.11 12.83
CA PHE A 246 43.17 -43.01 13.28
C PHE A 246 43.01 -42.40 14.69
N ASP A 247 44.11 -42.07 15.39
CA ASP A 247 44.09 -41.43 16.71
C ASP A 247 44.02 -39.90 16.59
N SER A 248 42.80 -39.34 16.64
CA SER A 248 42.53 -37.89 16.54
C SER A 248 43.16 -37.09 17.69
N ARG A 249 43.98 -36.11 17.35
CA ARG A 249 44.53 -35.12 18.29
C ARG A 249 43.45 -34.16 18.77
N LEU A 250 42.55 -33.71 17.89
CA LEU A 250 41.49 -32.78 18.24
C LEU A 250 40.57 -33.34 19.32
N PHE A 251 40.14 -34.60 19.18
CA PHE A 251 39.29 -35.23 20.19
C PHE A 251 40.03 -35.48 21.50
N ASN A 252 41.33 -35.80 21.45
CA ASN A 252 42.13 -35.99 22.65
C ASN A 252 42.34 -34.67 23.43
N ILE A 253 42.48 -33.52 22.75
CA ILE A 253 42.56 -32.19 23.38
C ILE A 253 41.30 -31.91 24.19
N VAL A 254 40.14 -32.20 23.60
CA VAL A 254 38.83 -31.96 24.22
C VAL A 254 38.56 -32.98 25.35
N ALA A 255 39.00 -34.22 25.20
CA ALA A 255 38.82 -35.27 26.19
C ALA A 255 39.77 -35.15 27.40
N GLN A 256 40.97 -34.59 27.22
CA GLN A 256 41.99 -34.42 28.26
C GLN A 256 42.45 -32.94 28.39
N PRO A 257 41.60 -32.02 28.88
CA PRO A 257 41.90 -30.58 28.93
C PRO A 257 43.16 -30.23 29.75
N GLY A 258 43.55 -31.07 30.72
CA GLY A 258 44.78 -30.89 31.50
C GLY A 258 46.09 -30.93 30.69
N GLN A 259 46.09 -31.51 29.49
CA GLN A 259 47.29 -31.58 28.62
C GLN A 259 47.41 -30.40 27.65
N VAL A 260 46.35 -29.59 27.45
CA VAL A 260 46.32 -28.49 26.46
C VAL A 260 47.25 -27.35 26.86
N GLY A 261 47.21 -26.96 28.14
CA GLY A 261 48.10 -25.92 28.68
C GLY A 261 49.58 -26.33 28.67
N HIS A 262 49.88 -27.62 28.75
CA HIS A 262 51.25 -28.15 28.62
C HIS A 262 51.71 -28.24 27.17
N SER A 263 50.85 -28.69 26.24
CA SER A 263 51.19 -28.84 24.82
C SER A 263 51.37 -27.51 24.07
N MET A 264 50.57 -26.48 24.34
CA MET A 264 50.79 -25.12 23.80
C MET A 264 52.08 -24.51 24.37
N ALA A 265 52.32 -24.69 25.67
CA ALA A 265 53.56 -24.25 26.30
C ALA A 265 54.80 -24.99 25.75
N GLU A 266 54.68 -26.28 25.45
CA GLU A 266 55.78 -27.08 24.91
C GLU A 266 56.05 -26.71 23.45
N ALA A 267 55.02 -26.37 22.66
CA ALA A 267 55.17 -25.83 21.31
C ALA A 267 55.80 -24.42 21.29
N ILE A 268 55.44 -23.55 22.25
CA ILE A 268 56.07 -22.24 22.43
C ILE A 268 57.52 -22.41 22.93
N ASN A 269 57.77 -23.28 23.91
CA ASN A 269 59.13 -23.61 24.36
C ASN A 269 59.99 -24.17 23.21
N TYR A 270 59.40 -24.98 22.32
CA TYR A 270 60.08 -25.54 21.16
C TYR A 270 60.41 -24.45 20.11
N GLN A 271 59.47 -23.55 19.81
CA GLN A 271 59.64 -22.52 18.78
C GLN A 271 60.51 -21.34 19.27
N PHE A 272 60.51 -21.06 20.56
CA PHE A 272 61.13 -19.86 21.13
C PHE A 272 62.28 -20.13 22.12
N GLY A 273 62.50 -21.38 22.53
CA GLY A 273 63.67 -21.78 23.33
C GLY A 273 63.68 -21.32 24.80
N PHE A 274 62.61 -20.70 25.30
CA PHE A 274 62.48 -20.30 26.71
C PHE A 274 61.26 -20.95 27.38
N GLU A 275 61.40 -21.39 28.64
CA GLU A 275 60.36 -22.11 29.41
C GLU A 275 59.22 -21.17 29.88
N VAL A 276 58.28 -20.81 28.99
CA VAL A 276 57.17 -19.89 29.31
C VAL A 276 56.21 -20.44 30.37
N SER A 277 56.02 -21.76 30.40
CA SER A 277 55.10 -22.44 31.31
C SER A 277 55.46 -22.34 32.79
N LYS A 278 56.73 -22.09 33.12
CA LYS A 278 57.17 -21.93 34.52
C LYS A 278 57.07 -20.48 35.00
N SER A 279 56.77 -19.53 34.12
CA SER A 279 56.57 -18.14 34.53
C SER A 279 55.28 -18.01 35.35
N TRP A 280 55.36 -17.31 36.48
CA TRP A 280 54.19 -16.97 37.31
C TRP A 280 53.10 -16.28 36.46
N PHE A 281 53.50 -15.49 35.45
CA PHE A 281 52.60 -14.78 34.55
C PHE A 281 51.70 -15.73 33.73
N TYR A 282 52.25 -16.81 33.16
CA TYR A 282 51.46 -17.79 32.42
C TYR A 282 50.47 -18.53 33.33
N GLN A 283 50.89 -18.90 34.54
CA GLN A 283 50.01 -19.56 35.51
C GLN A 283 48.89 -18.64 36.00
N LEU A 284 49.19 -17.35 36.19
CA LEU A 284 48.20 -16.34 36.52
C LEU A 284 47.20 -16.15 35.36
N LEU A 285 47.70 -16.02 34.12
CA LEU A 285 46.86 -15.82 32.94
C LEU A 285 45.96 -17.04 32.67
N ALA A 286 46.50 -18.25 32.71
CA ALA A 286 45.73 -19.48 32.52
C ALA A 286 44.65 -19.66 33.62
N LYS A 287 44.95 -19.26 34.86
CA LYS A 287 43.99 -19.31 35.98
C LYS A 287 42.97 -18.17 35.96
N ALA A 288 43.32 -17.01 35.40
CA ALA A 288 42.48 -15.81 35.36
C ALA A 288 41.58 -15.71 34.12
N ILE A 289 41.95 -16.32 32.99
CA ILE A 289 41.15 -16.29 31.75
C ILE A 289 39.74 -16.85 31.98
N VAL A 290 39.61 -18.01 32.65
CA VAL A 290 38.30 -18.64 32.85
C VAL A 290 37.38 -17.79 33.75
N PRO A 291 37.82 -17.33 34.94
CA PRO A 291 37.03 -16.40 35.76
C PRO A 291 36.68 -15.09 35.03
N LEU A 292 37.61 -14.53 34.24
CA LEU A 292 37.39 -13.29 33.50
C LEU A 292 36.37 -13.47 32.38
N LEU A 293 36.41 -14.60 31.66
CA LEU A 293 35.40 -14.94 30.65
C LEU A 293 34.03 -15.18 31.28
N VAL A 294 33.97 -15.87 32.43
CA VAL A 294 32.72 -16.05 33.18
C VAL A 294 32.17 -14.71 33.67
N PHE A 295 33.03 -13.84 34.20
CA PHE A 295 32.66 -12.49 34.63
C PHE A 295 32.17 -11.62 33.46
N GLY A 296 32.87 -11.66 32.32
CA GLY A 296 32.44 -10.99 31.09
C GLY A 296 31.09 -11.49 30.59
N ALA A 297 30.87 -12.81 30.60
CA ALA A 297 29.59 -13.41 30.24
C ALA A 297 28.46 -12.98 31.21
N LEU A 298 28.74 -12.94 32.52
CA LEU A 298 27.79 -12.43 33.52
C LEU A 298 27.45 -10.96 33.30
N ILE A 299 28.42 -10.11 32.93
CA ILE A 299 28.17 -8.71 32.58
C ILE A 299 27.29 -8.61 31.34
N ILE A 300 27.59 -9.36 30.28
CA ILE A 300 26.78 -9.35 29.06
C ILE A 300 25.33 -9.74 29.37
N VAL A 301 25.14 -10.80 30.17
CA VAL A 301 23.82 -11.23 30.64
C VAL A 301 23.17 -10.12 31.49
N ALA A 302 23.88 -9.50 32.42
CA ALA A 302 23.37 -8.40 33.24
C ALA A 302 22.99 -7.14 32.43
N MET A 303 23.71 -6.84 31.36
CA MET A 303 23.37 -5.71 30.47
C MET A 303 22.02 -5.93 29.78
N THR A 304 21.58 -7.18 29.58
CA THR A 304 20.24 -7.46 29.03
C THR A 304 19.09 -7.12 29.98
N SER A 305 19.37 -6.79 31.25
CA SER A 305 18.37 -6.36 32.24
C SER A 305 17.85 -4.94 32.01
N ILE A 306 18.61 -4.10 31.30
CA ILE A 306 18.26 -2.70 31.06
C ILE A 306 17.47 -2.60 29.75
N VAL A 307 16.27 -2.01 29.82
CA VAL A 307 15.41 -1.79 28.66
C VAL A 307 15.05 -0.32 28.58
N VAL A 308 15.34 0.27 27.43
CA VAL A 308 14.90 1.62 27.09
C VAL A 308 13.71 1.48 26.13
N VAL A 309 12.60 2.15 26.46
CA VAL A 309 11.40 2.24 25.62
C VAL A 309 11.31 3.66 25.08
N ASP A 310 11.33 3.80 23.76
CA ASP A 310 11.30 5.09 23.09
C ASP A 310 9.91 5.75 23.18
N GLU A 311 9.85 7.07 22.97
CA GLU A 311 8.58 7.80 22.89
C GLU A 311 7.71 7.26 21.74
N GLY A 312 6.41 7.08 22.02
CA GLY A 312 5.46 6.48 21.08
C GLY A 312 5.53 4.96 20.92
N GLN A 313 6.38 4.29 21.71
CA GLN A 313 6.42 2.85 21.84
C GLN A 313 5.87 2.39 23.19
N LYS A 314 5.32 1.18 23.19
CA LYS A 314 4.98 0.43 24.40
C LYS A 314 5.54 -0.97 24.30
N CYS A 315 5.99 -1.49 25.43
CA CYS A 315 6.65 -2.80 25.48
C CYS A 315 5.94 -3.73 26.45
N VAL A 316 5.87 -5.01 26.09
CA VAL A 316 5.34 -6.07 26.95
C VAL A 316 6.50 -6.98 27.36
N VAL A 317 6.69 -7.15 28.67
CA VAL A 317 7.71 -8.04 29.22
C VAL A 317 7.14 -9.45 29.33
N LEU A 318 7.88 -10.42 28.79
CA LEU A 318 7.56 -11.84 28.83
C LEU A 318 8.49 -12.53 29.83
N HIS A 319 7.93 -12.97 30.95
CA HIS A 319 8.61 -13.77 31.95
C HIS A 319 8.45 -15.26 31.59
N LEU A 320 9.55 -15.93 31.22
CA LEU A 320 9.57 -17.33 30.78
C LEU A 320 8.53 -17.62 29.67
N GLY A 321 8.37 -16.67 28.74
CA GLY A 321 7.42 -16.76 27.62
C GLY A 321 5.99 -16.33 27.95
N GLN A 322 5.65 -16.08 29.21
CA GLN A 322 4.33 -15.59 29.62
C GLN A 322 4.35 -14.08 29.87
N PRO A 323 3.32 -13.34 29.42
CA PRO A 323 3.24 -11.90 29.65
C PRO A 323 3.10 -11.62 31.14
N ARG A 324 3.98 -10.75 31.65
CA ARG A 324 4.02 -10.41 33.08
C ARG A 324 2.74 -9.67 33.47
N THR A 325 2.11 -10.09 34.56
CA THR A 325 1.00 -9.36 35.19
C THR A 325 1.51 -8.28 36.14
N GLY A 326 0.79 -7.17 36.23
CA GLY A 326 1.09 -6.12 37.18
C GLY A 326 0.70 -6.47 38.62
N PRO A 327 0.96 -5.56 39.58
CA PRO A 327 0.67 -5.77 41.01
C PRO A 327 -0.81 -6.01 41.34
N ASP A 328 -1.69 -5.56 40.45
CA ASP A 328 -3.15 -5.70 40.45
C ASP A 328 -3.64 -7.02 39.83
N GLY A 329 -2.73 -7.87 39.36
CA GLY A 329 -3.04 -9.15 38.74
C GLY A 329 -3.52 -9.05 37.29
N THR A 330 -3.57 -7.85 36.70
CA THR A 330 -3.96 -7.66 35.29
C THR A 330 -2.73 -7.63 34.38
N ILE A 331 -2.88 -8.14 33.15
CA ILE A 331 -1.78 -8.18 32.18
C ILE A 331 -1.47 -6.77 31.63
N GLN A 332 -2.47 -5.89 31.58
CA GLN A 332 -2.32 -4.50 31.11
C GLN A 332 -1.35 -3.68 31.98
N SER A 333 -1.29 -3.98 33.28
CA SER A 333 -0.37 -3.33 34.21
C SER A 333 1.08 -3.82 34.11
N GLY A 334 1.33 -4.87 33.31
CA GLY A 334 2.68 -5.33 32.93
C GLY A 334 3.25 -4.66 31.68
N VAL A 335 2.51 -3.74 31.05
CA VAL A 335 2.97 -2.96 29.89
C VAL A 335 3.87 -1.83 30.35
N LEU A 336 5.08 -1.77 29.78
CA LEU A 336 6.04 -0.70 30.02
C LEU A 336 5.74 0.51 29.13
N ASN A 337 5.60 1.67 29.76
CA ASN A 337 5.50 2.97 29.10
C ASN A 337 6.88 3.49 28.66
N PRO A 338 6.96 4.54 27.81
CA PRO A 338 8.23 5.17 27.44
C PRO A 338 9.09 5.52 28.66
N GLY A 339 10.39 5.21 28.59
CA GLY A 339 11.33 5.41 29.69
C GLY A 339 12.30 4.25 29.91
N LEU A 340 13.14 4.38 30.95
CA LEU A 340 14.12 3.39 31.36
C LEU A 340 13.50 2.41 32.36
N HIS A 341 13.55 1.11 32.05
CA HIS A 341 13.01 0.05 32.88
C HIS A 341 14.04 -1.04 33.15
N LEU A 342 13.92 -1.70 34.30
CA LEU A 342 14.74 -2.84 34.69
C LEU A 342 13.91 -4.12 34.64
N LYS A 343 14.41 -5.15 33.97
CA LYS A 343 13.83 -6.50 33.88
C LYS A 343 14.85 -7.55 34.31
N TRP A 344 14.44 -8.81 34.42
CA TRP A 344 15.40 -9.90 34.61
C TRP A 344 16.27 -10.08 33.36
N PRO A 345 17.53 -10.52 33.53
CA PRO A 345 18.40 -10.79 32.40
C PRO A 345 17.85 -11.96 31.57
N TRP A 346 18.17 -11.95 30.28
CA TRP A 346 17.88 -13.08 29.39
C TRP A 346 18.56 -14.35 29.92
N PRO A 347 17.91 -15.53 29.92
CA PRO A 347 16.67 -15.87 29.21
C PRO A 347 15.37 -15.73 30.05
N ILE A 348 15.43 -15.21 31.28
CA ILE A 348 14.27 -15.19 32.19
C ILE A 348 13.19 -14.23 31.67
N ASP A 349 13.57 -12.98 31.36
CA ASP A 349 12.66 -12.00 30.76
C ASP A 349 13.08 -11.65 29.33
N SER A 350 12.12 -11.62 28.42
CA SER A 350 12.24 -11.06 27.07
C SER A 350 11.25 -9.90 26.88
N VAL A 351 11.47 -9.06 25.87
CA VAL A 351 10.62 -7.87 25.64
C VAL A 351 10.15 -7.86 24.21
N ARG A 352 8.84 -7.65 24.03
CA ARG A 352 8.23 -7.40 22.72
C ARG A 352 7.82 -5.93 22.64
N ARG A 353 8.29 -5.24 21.60
CA ARG A 353 8.07 -3.80 21.40
C ARG A 353 6.97 -3.57 20.36
N PHE A 354 6.15 -2.55 20.55
CA PHE A 354 5.08 -2.17 19.64
C PHE A 354 5.05 -0.65 19.48
N ASN A 355 5.02 -0.15 18.25
CA ASN A 355 4.87 1.28 17.98
C ASN A 355 3.37 1.62 18.02
N THR A 356 2.90 2.23 19.10
CA THR A 356 1.48 2.60 19.28
C THR A 356 1.12 3.91 18.59
N ASP A 357 2.09 4.81 18.46
CA ASP A 357 1.83 6.15 17.91
C ASP A 357 1.94 6.20 16.38
N GLN A 358 2.60 5.20 15.78
CA GLN A 358 2.72 5.03 14.33
C GLN A 358 1.36 4.74 13.71
N VAL A 359 1.05 5.45 12.61
CA VAL A 359 -0.10 5.13 11.76
C VAL A 359 0.32 4.06 10.76
N TYR A 360 -0.32 2.91 10.84
CA TYR A 360 -0.18 1.83 9.87
C TYR A 360 -1.22 2.02 8.76
N THR A 361 -0.85 1.72 7.52
CA THR A 361 -1.74 1.84 6.36
C THR A 361 -1.87 0.48 5.69
N ILE A 362 -3.11 0.02 5.51
CA ILE A 362 -3.46 -1.15 4.71
C ILE A 362 -4.16 -0.65 3.45
N LEU A 363 -3.74 -1.16 2.30
CA LEU A 363 -4.43 -0.92 1.02
C LEU A 363 -5.35 -2.10 0.74
N LEU A 364 -6.63 -1.82 0.55
CA LEU A 364 -7.64 -2.79 0.14
C LEU A 364 -7.86 -2.68 -1.37
N GLY A 365 -8.31 -3.77 -1.97
CA GLY A 365 -8.61 -3.82 -3.40
C GLY A 365 -7.38 -3.88 -4.29
N VAL A 366 -6.24 -4.29 -3.71
CA VAL A 366 -4.99 -4.51 -4.42
C VAL A 366 -4.60 -5.99 -4.45
N GLY A 367 -3.80 -6.36 -5.45
CA GLY A 367 -3.28 -7.70 -5.71
C GLY A 367 -1.77 -7.77 -5.50
N GLU A 368 -1.08 -8.43 -6.44
CA GLU A 368 0.37 -8.60 -6.36
C GLU A 368 1.12 -7.29 -6.62
N ALA A 369 2.37 -7.22 -6.14
CA ALA A 369 3.24 -6.09 -6.42
C ALA A 369 3.59 -6.03 -7.91
N ARG A 370 3.41 -4.87 -8.52
CA ARG A 370 3.72 -4.65 -9.93
C ARG A 370 5.22 -4.57 -10.14
N THR A 371 5.67 -5.19 -11.24
CA THR A 371 7.06 -5.09 -11.68
C THR A 371 7.39 -3.66 -12.14
N GLN A 372 8.68 -3.30 -12.13
CA GLN A 372 9.11 -1.97 -12.58
C GLN A 372 8.65 -1.67 -14.02
N ALA A 373 8.75 -2.65 -14.92
CA ALA A 373 8.30 -2.52 -16.31
C ALA A 373 6.78 -2.23 -16.43
N GLN A 374 5.97 -2.84 -15.56
CA GLN A 374 4.52 -2.57 -15.52
C GLN A 374 4.19 -1.19 -14.96
N ARG A 375 5.05 -0.62 -14.10
CA ARG A 375 4.84 0.72 -13.55
C ARG A 375 5.28 1.81 -14.52
N GLU A 376 6.31 1.59 -15.33
CA GLU A 376 6.85 2.57 -16.26
C GLU A 376 5.82 3.15 -17.24
N SER A 377 4.76 2.40 -17.60
CA SER A 377 3.68 2.90 -18.47
C SER A 377 2.88 4.06 -17.86
N ALA A 378 2.79 4.11 -16.53
CA ALA A 378 2.07 5.16 -15.80
C ALA A 378 2.95 6.41 -15.55
N PHE A 379 4.26 6.35 -15.83
CA PHE A 379 5.16 7.48 -15.64
C PHE A 379 5.24 8.35 -16.89
N ILE A 380 4.80 9.61 -16.76
CA ILE A 380 5.01 10.64 -17.77
C ILE A 380 5.96 11.67 -17.18
N LYS A 381 7.11 11.89 -17.83
CA LYS A 381 8.16 12.83 -17.37
C LYS A 381 8.62 12.58 -15.92
N GLY A 382 8.76 11.32 -15.51
CA GLY A 382 9.23 10.94 -14.17
C GLY A 382 8.22 11.16 -13.05
N LYS A 383 6.95 11.46 -13.38
CA LYS A 383 5.84 11.48 -12.43
C LYS A 383 4.82 10.42 -12.80
N GLU A 384 4.32 9.70 -11.82
CA GLU A 384 3.23 8.75 -12.00
C GLU A 384 1.91 9.52 -12.17
N PHE A 385 1.18 9.23 -13.25
CA PHE A 385 -0.13 9.82 -13.53
C PHE A 385 -1.23 8.81 -13.24
N TYR A 386 -2.34 9.29 -12.69
CA TYR A 386 -3.52 8.50 -12.40
C TYR A 386 -4.58 8.72 -13.51
N ILE A 387 -4.64 7.81 -14.48
CA ILE A 387 -5.51 7.85 -15.66
C ILE A 387 -6.32 6.54 -15.74
N TRP A 388 -7.63 6.62 -16.02
CA TRP A 388 -8.53 5.46 -16.01
C TRP A 388 -8.17 4.32 -16.99
N ASP A 389 -7.25 4.56 -17.94
CA ASP A 389 -6.80 3.59 -18.93
C ASP A 389 -5.72 2.62 -18.42
N GLN A 390 -5.17 2.87 -17.23
CA GLN A 390 -4.09 2.08 -16.64
C GLN A 390 -4.39 1.75 -15.17
N ASP A 391 -3.74 0.70 -14.67
CA ASP A 391 -3.69 0.45 -13.23
C ASP A 391 -2.68 1.41 -12.59
N HIS A 392 -2.90 1.81 -11.35
CA HIS A 392 -2.09 2.80 -10.64
C HIS A 392 -1.33 2.23 -9.45
N GLY A 393 -0.22 2.88 -9.10
CA GLY A 393 0.52 2.59 -7.89
C GLY A 393 1.35 1.32 -7.96
N ALA A 394 1.84 0.90 -6.79
CA ALA A 394 2.80 -0.20 -6.66
C ALA A 394 2.18 -1.60 -6.77
N MET A 395 0.86 -1.73 -6.68
CA MET A 395 0.15 -3.01 -6.64
C MET A 395 -0.86 -3.08 -7.78
N GLU A 396 -1.21 -4.29 -8.21
CA GLU A 396 -2.29 -4.51 -9.19
C GLU A 396 -3.65 -4.18 -8.57
N GLU A 397 -4.54 -3.52 -9.29
CA GLU A 397 -5.87 -3.17 -8.79
C GLU A 397 -6.91 -4.25 -9.10
N ARG A 398 -7.72 -4.62 -8.11
CA ARG A 398 -8.73 -5.68 -8.24
C ARG A 398 -10.10 -5.14 -8.63
N ASN A 399 -10.83 -5.98 -9.35
CA ASN A 399 -12.22 -5.74 -9.73
C ASN A 399 -13.16 -6.04 -8.55
N PHE A 400 -14.08 -5.12 -8.30
CA PHE A 400 -15.19 -5.25 -7.35
C PHE A 400 -16.52 -5.22 -8.09
N LEU A 401 -17.49 -5.96 -7.54
CA LEU A 401 -18.87 -5.96 -8.02
C LEU A 401 -19.69 -4.99 -7.19
N ILE A 402 -20.40 -4.09 -7.89
CA ILE A 402 -21.41 -3.21 -7.31
C ILE A 402 -22.77 -3.65 -7.86
N ALA A 403 -23.72 -3.97 -6.99
CA ALA A 403 -25.06 -4.33 -7.43
C ALA A 403 -25.80 -3.09 -7.93
N ALA A 404 -26.28 -3.13 -9.18
CA ALA A 404 -27.15 -2.08 -9.67
C ALA A 404 -28.52 -2.20 -8.97
N PRO A 405 -29.09 -1.08 -8.47
CA PRO A 405 -30.42 -1.09 -7.90
C PRO A 405 -31.46 -1.44 -9.00
N PRO A 406 -32.54 -2.15 -8.66
CA PRO A 406 -33.62 -2.35 -9.63
C PRO A 406 -34.21 -0.99 -10.04
N ARG A 407 -34.25 -0.73 -11.35
CA ARG A 407 -34.84 0.52 -11.88
C ARG A 407 -36.32 0.58 -11.48
N THR A 408 -36.71 1.66 -10.82
CA THR A 408 -38.07 1.86 -10.32
C THR A 408 -39.03 1.86 -11.52
N GLY A 409 -39.83 0.80 -11.67
CA GLY A 409 -40.72 0.59 -12.82
C GLY A 409 -40.56 -0.77 -13.51
N GLU A 410 -39.42 -1.45 -13.34
CA GLU A 410 -39.21 -2.82 -13.79
C GLU A 410 -39.44 -3.83 -12.66
N ASN A 411 -40.59 -3.74 -11.97
CA ASN A 411 -41.14 -4.94 -11.34
C ASN A 411 -41.72 -5.81 -12.47
N LYS A 412 -40.86 -6.47 -13.24
CA LYS A 412 -41.28 -7.72 -13.86
C LYS A 412 -41.61 -8.62 -12.68
N VAL A 413 -42.90 -8.85 -12.47
CA VAL A 413 -43.43 -9.91 -11.62
C VAL A 413 -42.88 -11.21 -12.20
N GLY A 414 -41.67 -11.57 -11.78
CA GLY A 414 -41.07 -12.86 -12.06
C GLY A 414 -42.00 -13.90 -11.47
N VAL A 415 -42.42 -14.84 -12.31
CA VAL A 415 -43.12 -16.06 -11.91
C VAL A 415 -42.38 -16.65 -10.71
N ALA A 416 -43.13 -16.97 -9.64
CA ALA A 416 -42.58 -17.53 -8.42
C ALA A 416 -41.62 -18.69 -8.71
N GLY A 417 -40.32 -18.49 -8.48
CA GLY A 417 -39.29 -19.52 -8.62
C GLY A 417 -38.07 -19.17 -9.48
N GLN A 418 -38.02 -18.02 -10.17
CA GLN A 418 -36.83 -17.59 -10.91
C GLN A 418 -36.48 -16.13 -10.58
N ASN A 419 -35.75 -15.91 -9.48
CA ASN A 419 -35.11 -14.61 -9.23
C ASN A 419 -33.90 -14.49 -10.16
N GLU A 420 -34.08 -13.79 -11.28
CA GLU A 420 -32.95 -13.38 -12.12
C GLU A 420 -32.01 -12.50 -11.27
N PRO A 421 -30.70 -12.81 -11.20
CA PRO A 421 -29.79 -12.06 -10.36
C PRO A 421 -29.76 -10.59 -10.79
N PRO A 422 -29.73 -9.63 -9.85
CA PRO A 422 -29.70 -8.22 -10.19
C PRO A 422 -28.45 -7.92 -11.03
N PRO A 423 -28.55 -7.02 -12.03
CA PRO A 423 -27.40 -6.63 -12.82
C PRO A 423 -26.30 -6.07 -11.93
N VAL A 424 -25.04 -6.35 -12.27
CA VAL A 424 -23.87 -5.92 -11.51
C VAL A 424 -22.97 -5.05 -12.39
N ASN A 425 -22.38 -4.05 -11.78
CA ASN A 425 -21.33 -3.23 -12.36
C ASN A 425 -19.98 -3.71 -11.86
N VAL A 426 -18.96 -3.63 -12.71
CA VAL A 426 -17.57 -3.95 -12.36
C VAL A 426 -16.79 -2.65 -12.25
N VAL A 427 -16.07 -2.47 -11.15
CA VAL A 427 -15.27 -1.26 -10.88
C VAL A 427 -13.98 -1.64 -10.16
N LYS A 428 -12.90 -0.89 -10.40
CA LYS A 428 -11.67 -0.99 -9.64
C LYS A 428 -11.72 0.01 -8.49
N ILE A 429 -11.49 -0.48 -7.27
CA ILE A 429 -11.59 0.33 -6.05
C ILE A 429 -10.36 0.08 -5.20
N VAL A 430 -9.63 1.15 -4.89
CA VAL A 430 -8.50 1.13 -3.95
C VAL A 430 -8.87 1.95 -2.73
N VAL A 431 -8.86 1.33 -1.55
CA VAL A 431 -9.20 1.97 -0.28
C VAL A 431 -8.03 1.86 0.67
N SER A 432 -7.58 2.99 1.23
CA SER A 432 -6.60 2.98 2.31
C SER A 432 -7.29 2.98 3.67
N VAL A 433 -6.94 2.02 4.52
CA VAL A 433 -7.36 1.95 5.92
C VAL A 433 -6.16 2.26 6.80
N GLN A 434 -6.25 3.36 7.53
CA GLN A 434 -5.22 3.81 8.45
C GLN A 434 -5.62 3.48 9.89
N TYR A 435 -4.74 2.81 10.63
CA TYR A 435 -5.00 2.42 12.02
C TYR A 435 -3.80 2.67 12.94
N LYS A 436 -4.09 2.74 14.23
CA LYS A 436 -3.10 2.77 15.32
C LYS A 436 -3.37 1.63 16.29
N ILE A 437 -2.30 1.10 16.89
CA ILE A 437 -2.41 0.08 17.93
C ILE A 437 -2.92 0.77 19.20
N GLY A 438 -4.04 0.29 19.73
CA GLY A 438 -4.61 0.78 20.99
C GLY A 438 -4.09 -0.05 22.16
N ASN A 439 -4.75 -1.18 22.44
CA ASN A 439 -4.27 -2.16 23.39
C ASN A 439 -3.24 -3.10 22.76
N VAL A 440 -1.99 -2.92 23.17
CA VAL A 440 -0.83 -3.69 22.73
C VAL A 440 -0.96 -5.18 23.04
N PHE A 441 -1.59 -5.52 24.16
CA PHE A 441 -1.76 -6.91 24.56
C PHE A 441 -2.72 -7.64 23.61
N ASP A 442 -3.92 -7.08 23.43
CA ASP A 442 -4.95 -7.69 22.57
C ASP A 442 -4.47 -7.79 21.12
N TYR A 443 -3.77 -6.76 20.62
CA TYR A 443 -3.18 -6.76 19.29
C TYR A 443 -2.06 -7.80 19.13
N GLY A 444 -1.16 -7.89 20.12
CA GLY A 444 0.08 -8.64 19.99
C GLY A 444 -0.02 -10.12 20.35
N PHE A 445 -0.89 -10.50 21.28
CA PHE A 445 -0.86 -11.83 21.91
C PHE A 445 -2.07 -12.69 21.60
N ASN A 446 -3.22 -12.11 21.29
CA ASN A 446 -4.42 -12.89 20.95
C ASN A 446 -4.42 -13.38 19.50
N PHE A 447 -3.57 -12.78 18.65
CA PHE A 447 -3.55 -13.05 17.20
C PHE A 447 -2.14 -13.32 16.70
N THR A 448 -2.00 -14.30 15.80
CA THR A 448 -0.71 -14.62 15.16
C THR A 448 -0.30 -13.58 14.12
N GLN A 449 -1.26 -13.08 13.32
CA GLN A 449 -1.04 -12.09 12.25
C GLN A 449 -2.12 -11.00 12.31
N PRO A 450 -2.03 -10.05 13.27
CA PRO A 450 -3.07 -9.05 13.48
C PRO A 450 -3.30 -8.14 12.27
N GLU A 451 -2.24 -7.80 11.53
CA GLU A 451 -2.33 -6.96 10.32
C GLU A 451 -3.22 -7.59 9.25
N LYS A 452 -3.00 -8.87 8.94
CA LYS A 452 -3.82 -9.62 7.97
C LYS A 452 -5.25 -9.83 8.44
N LEU A 453 -5.47 -9.97 9.75
CA LEU A 453 -6.81 -10.05 10.31
C LEU A 453 -7.58 -8.75 10.07
N ILE A 454 -6.95 -7.60 10.34
CA ILE A 454 -7.54 -6.27 10.08
C ILE A 454 -7.80 -6.09 8.58
N GLU A 455 -6.85 -6.46 7.72
CA GLU A 455 -7.02 -6.46 6.26
C GLU A 455 -8.21 -7.32 5.82
N SER A 456 -8.37 -8.51 6.41
CA SER A 456 -9.48 -9.43 6.09
C SER A 456 -10.83 -8.88 6.55
N ILE A 457 -10.90 -8.33 7.77
CA ILE A 457 -12.09 -7.66 8.30
C ILE A 457 -12.45 -6.47 7.40
N ALA A 458 -11.48 -5.62 7.09
CA ALA A 458 -11.70 -4.44 6.28
C ALA A 458 -12.11 -4.78 4.84
N SER A 459 -11.50 -5.82 4.24
CA SER A 459 -11.89 -6.34 2.93
C SER A 459 -13.32 -6.91 2.94
N ARG A 460 -13.72 -7.60 4.01
CA ARG A 460 -15.09 -8.12 4.19
C ARG A 460 -16.09 -6.96 4.24
N GLU A 461 -15.88 -5.98 5.10
CA GLU A 461 -16.77 -4.82 5.23
C GLU A 461 -16.83 -4.01 3.94
N MET A 462 -15.69 -3.80 3.27
CA MET A 462 -15.63 -3.14 1.96
C MET A 462 -16.44 -3.90 0.90
N THR A 463 -16.31 -5.23 0.84
CA THR A 463 -17.05 -6.06 -0.12
C THR A 463 -18.55 -5.98 0.11
N HIS A 464 -18.99 -6.10 1.37
CA HIS A 464 -20.41 -5.93 1.72
C HIS A 464 -20.93 -4.53 1.40
N TYR A 465 -20.11 -3.50 1.66
CA TYR A 465 -20.45 -2.13 1.35
C TYR A 465 -20.67 -1.93 -0.16
N CYS A 466 -19.71 -2.37 -0.99
CA CYS A 466 -19.80 -2.30 -2.45
C CYS A 466 -21.00 -3.05 -3.01
N ALA A 467 -21.29 -4.24 -2.47
CA ALA A 467 -22.45 -5.05 -2.88
C ALA A 467 -23.79 -4.33 -2.63
N SER A 468 -23.83 -3.39 -1.69
CA SER A 468 -25.02 -2.58 -1.39
C SER A 468 -25.00 -1.18 -2.03
N ALA A 469 -23.88 -0.75 -2.63
CA ALA A 469 -23.76 0.61 -3.14
C ALA A 469 -24.40 0.79 -4.52
N THR A 470 -24.55 2.04 -4.96
CA THR A 470 -24.74 2.40 -6.37
C THR A 470 -23.43 2.97 -6.95
N LEU A 471 -23.24 2.84 -8.26
CA LEU A 471 -22.00 3.28 -8.93
C LEU A 471 -21.95 4.81 -9.04
N ASP A 472 -22.87 5.41 -9.80
CA ASP A 472 -22.92 6.86 -10.07
C ASP A 472 -24.25 7.51 -9.72
N GLU A 473 -25.31 6.71 -9.57
CA GLU A 473 -26.67 7.22 -9.43
C GLU A 473 -27.01 7.53 -7.96
N PRO A 474 -27.75 8.61 -7.68
CA PRO A 474 -28.29 8.87 -6.35
C PRO A 474 -29.32 7.80 -5.98
N VAL A 475 -29.44 7.51 -4.69
CA VAL A 475 -30.44 6.54 -4.26
C VAL A 475 -31.82 7.19 -4.24
N GLY A 476 -32.78 6.55 -4.92
CA GLY A 476 -34.17 6.99 -4.94
C GLY A 476 -34.83 6.97 -3.55
N THR A 477 -35.97 7.64 -3.42
CA THR A 477 -36.69 7.88 -2.14
C THR A 477 -37.13 6.63 -1.37
N GLY A 478 -36.99 5.42 -1.94
CA GLY A 478 -37.38 4.15 -1.32
C GLY A 478 -36.28 3.42 -0.53
N GLN A 479 -35.01 3.86 -0.56
CA GLN A 479 -33.89 3.14 0.10
C GLN A 479 -32.86 4.10 0.77
N PRO A 480 -33.28 4.98 1.70
CA PRO A 480 -32.42 6.04 2.23
C PRO A 480 -31.12 5.58 2.93
N ASP A 481 -31.07 4.34 3.44
CA ASP A 481 -29.90 3.78 4.12
C ASP A 481 -28.84 3.20 3.15
N ARG A 482 -29.13 3.16 1.85
CA ARG A 482 -28.24 2.56 0.86
C ARG A 482 -27.08 3.51 0.52
N PRO A 483 -25.84 3.02 0.44
CA PRO A 483 -24.73 3.79 -0.11
C PRO A 483 -24.96 4.23 -1.56
N GLU A 484 -24.60 5.47 -1.88
CA GLU A 484 -24.87 6.08 -3.19
C GLU A 484 -23.61 6.63 -3.84
N GLY A 485 -23.52 6.57 -5.18
CA GLY A 485 -22.57 7.32 -6.00
C GLY A 485 -21.09 7.07 -5.67
N LEU A 486 -20.66 5.81 -5.56
CA LEU A 486 -19.30 5.47 -5.12
C LEU A 486 -18.20 6.03 -6.03
N MET A 487 -18.43 6.17 -7.33
CA MET A 487 -17.42 6.72 -8.25
C MET A 487 -17.45 8.26 -8.34
N THR A 488 -18.57 8.89 -7.96
CA THR A 488 -18.76 10.35 -8.04
C THR A 488 -18.79 11.03 -6.67
N PHE A 489 -19.98 11.33 -6.13
CA PHE A 489 -20.16 12.22 -4.96
C PHE A 489 -20.23 11.48 -3.61
N GLY A 490 -20.31 10.14 -3.62
CA GLY A 490 -20.55 9.32 -2.44
C GLY A 490 -19.34 9.02 -1.57
N GLN A 491 -18.12 9.20 -2.09
CA GLN A 491 -16.89 8.69 -1.48
C GLN A 491 -16.66 9.17 -0.05
N GLY A 492 -16.97 10.44 0.24
CA GLY A 492 -16.81 10.99 1.60
C GLY A 492 -17.74 10.34 2.62
N LYS A 493 -19.02 10.16 2.28
CA LYS A 493 -19.99 9.44 3.13
C LYS A 493 -19.60 7.96 3.26
N ALA A 494 -19.11 7.37 2.16
CA ALA A 494 -18.67 5.98 2.15
C ALA A 494 -17.46 5.73 3.03
N ALA A 495 -16.46 6.62 3.00
CA ALA A 495 -15.29 6.57 3.86
C ALA A 495 -15.67 6.60 5.34
N ALA A 496 -16.53 7.54 5.75
CA ALA A 496 -16.99 7.66 7.14
C ALA A 496 -17.79 6.42 7.60
N ARG A 497 -18.65 5.90 6.73
CA ARG A 497 -19.43 4.69 7.03
C ARG A 497 -18.54 3.46 7.14
N LEU A 498 -17.62 3.25 6.21
CA LEU A 498 -16.66 2.14 6.26
C LEU A 498 -15.75 2.23 7.48
N GLN A 499 -15.25 3.41 7.84
CA GLN A 499 -14.47 3.60 9.07
C GLN A 499 -15.25 3.10 10.30
N THR A 500 -16.53 3.44 10.38
CA THR A 500 -17.40 3.01 11.49
C THR A 500 -17.59 1.49 11.49
N LEU A 501 -17.90 0.90 10.32
CA LEU A 501 -18.13 -0.54 10.18
C LEU A 501 -16.86 -1.34 10.52
N ILE A 502 -15.70 -0.91 10.00
CA ILE A 502 -14.41 -1.58 10.25
C ILE A 502 -14.04 -1.45 11.73
N GLN A 503 -14.23 -0.29 12.37
CA GLN A 503 -13.99 -0.14 13.81
C GLN A 503 -14.88 -1.06 14.63
N GLN A 504 -16.18 -1.16 14.31
CA GLN A 504 -17.12 -2.04 15.01
C GLN A 504 -16.77 -3.52 14.83
N ALA A 505 -16.44 -3.92 13.61
CA ALA A 505 -16.03 -5.29 13.31
C ALA A 505 -14.71 -5.65 13.99
N THR A 506 -13.74 -4.73 14.01
CA THR A 506 -12.45 -4.90 14.69
C THR A 506 -12.64 -5.01 16.20
N ASN A 507 -13.48 -4.16 16.81
CA ASN A 507 -13.79 -4.25 18.24
C ASN A 507 -14.44 -5.60 18.61
N LYS A 508 -15.30 -6.13 17.73
CA LYS A 508 -15.98 -7.40 17.95
C LYS A 508 -15.02 -8.60 17.87
N GLU A 509 -14.14 -8.62 16.88
CA GLU A 509 -13.25 -9.76 16.59
C GLU A 509 -11.94 -9.69 17.40
N MET A 510 -11.40 -8.49 17.64
CA MET A 510 -10.10 -8.26 18.29
C MET A 510 -10.17 -7.81 19.75
N GLY A 511 -11.35 -7.47 20.24
CA GLY A 511 -11.54 -6.85 21.55
C GLY A 511 -11.64 -5.33 21.47
N ASP A 512 -12.44 -4.74 22.34
CA ASP A 512 -12.70 -3.31 22.34
C ASP A 512 -11.42 -2.53 22.65
N GLY A 513 -11.03 -1.63 21.74
CA GLY A 513 -9.82 -0.82 21.90
C GLY A 513 -8.50 -1.50 21.54
N ALA A 514 -8.49 -2.74 21.00
CA ALA A 514 -7.28 -3.38 20.50
C ALA A 514 -6.61 -2.53 19.40
N VAL A 515 -7.42 -1.98 18.50
CA VAL A 515 -6.99 -1.15 17.37
C VAL A 515 -7.93 0.03 17.22
N LYS A 516 -7.39 1.18 16.85
CA LYS A 516 -8.15 2.39 16.51
C LYS A 516 -8.01 2.68 15.02
N ILE A 517 -9.11 2.64 14.29
CA ILE A 517 -9.19 3.06 12.89
C ILE A 517 -9.21 4.59 12.84
N VAL A 518 -8.12 5.17 12.35
CA VAL A 518 -7.90 6.63 12.29
C VAL A 518 -8.64 7.23 11.11
N ALA A 519 -8.50 6.62 9.94
CA ALA A 519 -9.10 7.11 8.70
C ALA A 519 -9.32 5.96 7.71
N VAL A 520 -10.37 6.09 6.91
CA VAL A 520 -10.58 5.28 5.71
C VAL A 520 -10.71 6.27 4.55
N GLY A 521 -10.08 5.98 3.41
CA GLY A 521 -10.09 6.88 2.27
C GLY A 521 -10.08 6.11 0.95
N PHE A 522 -10.90 6.56 0.00
CA PHE A 522 -10.87 6.07 -1.37
C PHE A 522 -9.72 6.75 -2.10
N GLN A 523 -8.76 5.96 -2.59
CA GLN A 523 -7.62 6.45 -3.36
C GLN A 523 -7.90 6.43 -4.86
N ALA A 524 -8.59 5.39 -5.33
CA ALA A 524 -8.97 5.24 -6.72
C ALA A 524 -10.33 4.54 -6.80
N VAL A 525 -11.22 5.09 -7.64
CA VAL A 525 -12.49 4.46 -8.04
C VAL A 525 -12.66 4.74 -9.52
N HIS A 526 -12.50 3.72 -10.36
CA HIS A 526 -12.65 3.89 -11.81
C HIS A 526 -13.11 2.59 -12.49
N PRO A 527 -13.71 2.70 -13.68
CA PRO A 527 -14.02 1.53 -14.49
C PRO A 527 -12.76 0.71 -14.83
N PRO A 528 -12.90 -0.58 -15.16
CA PRO A 528 -11.85 -1.33 -15.83
C PRO A 528 -11.42 -0.66 -17.14
N LYS A 529 -10.14 -0.79 -17.48
CA LYS A 529 -9.53 -0.18 -18.68
C LYS A 529 -10.28 -0.53 -19.97
N GLU A 530 -10.92 -1.71 -20.03
CA GLU A 530 -11.64 -2.19 -21.20
C GLU A 530 -12.87 -1.35 -21.53
N VAL A 531 -13.49 -0.74 -20.53
CA VAL A 531 -14.73 0.07 -20.68
C VAL A 531 -14.50 1.55 -20.40
N ALA A 532 -13.29 1.96 -19.99
CA ALA A 532 -12.95 3.37 -19.77
C ALA A 532 -13.28 4.27 -20.99
N PRO A 533 -13.00 3.88 -22.26
CA PRO A 533 -13.38 4.70 -23.41
C PRO A 533 -14.89 4.92 -23.59
N ASP A 534 -15.72 3.98 -23.12
CA ASP A 534 -17.18 4.11 -23.18
C ASP A 534 -17.70 5.09 -22.12
N PHE A 535 -17.11 5.06 -20.91
CA PHE A 535 -17.40 6.05 -19.86
C PHE A 535 -16.97 7.45 -20.28
N GLU A 536 -15.80 7.58 -20.93
CA GLU A 536 -15.34 8.85 -21.47
C GLU A 536 -16.29 9.43 -22.52
N GLN A 537 -16.87 8.57 -23.38
CA GLN A 537 -17.89 9.00 -24.35
C GLN A 537 -19.16 9.52 -23.68
N VAL A 538 -19.64 8.87 -22.61
CA VAL A 538 -20.80 9.34 -21.84
C VAL A 538 -20.50 10.71 -21.23
N LEU A 539 -19.34 10.86 -20.58
CA LEU A 539 -18.94 12.13 -19.97
C LEU A 539 -18.73 13.23 -21.03
N GLU A 540 -18.20 12.89 -22.19
CA GLU A 540 -18.10 13.83 -23.32
C GLU A 540 -19.49 14.24 -23.82
N ALA A 541 -20.43 13.30 -23.93
CA ALA A 541 -21.80 13.58 -24.32
C ALA A 541 -22.51 14.48 -23.31
N GLU A 542 -22.35 14.24 -22.00
CA GLU A 542 -22.87 15.09 -20.93
C GLU A 542 -22.28 16.51 -21.01
N ARG A 543 -20.97 16.64 -21.16
CA ARG A 543 -20.33 17.97 -21.32
C ARG A 543 -20.81 18.67 -22.58
N ARG A 544 -20.98 17.96 -23.70
CA ARG A 544 -21.54 18.53 -24.94
C ARG A 544 -22.98 18.98 -24.74
N GLN A 545 -23.79 18.21 -24.01
CA GLN A 545 -25.15 18.59 -23.64
C GLN A 545 -25.15 19.88 -22.80
N GLU A 546 -24.31 19.95 -21.76
CA GLU A 546 -24.18 21.15 -20.93
C GLU A 546 -23.72 22.36 -21.75
N ALA A 547 -22.70 22.19 -22.60
CA ALA A 547 -22.23 23.24 -23.49
C ALA A 547 -23.34 23.75 -24.43
N ALA A 548 -24.11 22.84 -25.03
CA ALA A 548 -25.23 23.21 -25.89
C ALA A 548 -26.34 23.95 -25.11
N ILE A 549 -26.61 23.55 -23.86
CA ILE A 549 -27.55 24.26 -22.98
C ILE A 549 -27.03 25.68 -22.68
N TYR A 550 -25.74 25.83 -22.35
CA TYR A 550 -25.16 27.14 -22.06
C TYR A 550 -25.11 28.04 -23.30
N GLU A 551 -24.82 27.49 -24.47
CA GLU A 551 -24.86 28.22 -25.75
C GLU A 551 -26.28 28.69 -26.06
N ALA A 552 -27.28 27.81 -25.94
CA ALA A 552 -28.69 28.18 -26.12
C ALA A 552 -29.15 29.23 -25.09
N GLN A 553 -28.69 29.15 -23.84
CA GLN A 553 -28.97 30.17 -22.83
C GLN A 553 -28.29 31.50 -23.14
N ALA A 554 -27.05 31.48 -23.63
CA ALA A 554 -26.33 32.68 -24.04
C ALA A 554 -27.01 33.37 -25.22
N ASP A 555 -27.45 32.60 -26.21
CA ASP A 555 -28.22 33.11 -27.35
C ASP A 555 -29.58 33.68 -26.91
N ALA A 556 -30.31 32.98 -26.04
CA ALA A 556 -31.55 33.48 -25.46
C ALA A 556 -31.32 34.81 -24.71
N ASN A 557 -30.29 34.87 -23.86
CA ASN A 557 -29.95 36.08 -23.12
C ASN A 557 -29.52 37.22 -24.05
N LYS A 558 -28.80 36.94 -25.14
CA LYS A 558 -28.43 37.93 -26.16
C LYS A 558 -29.68 38.53 -26.83
N ILE A 559 -30.67 37.71 -27.15
CA ILE A 559 -31.95 38.17 -27.71
C ILE A 559 -32.68 39.03 -26.67
N LEU A 560 -32.77 38.58 -25.42
CA LEU A 560 -33.42 39.33 -24.35
C LEU A 560 -32.72 40.67 -24.04
N SER A 561 -31.39 40.68 -24.01
CA SER A 561 -30.58 41.90 -23.89
C SER A 561 -30.81 42.86 -25.06
N LYS A 562 -30.93 42.36 -26.30
CA LYS A 562 -31.31 43.24 -27.42
C LYS A 562 -32.70 43.82 -27.24
N ALA A 563 -33.65 43.05 -26.71
CA ALA A 563 -35.03 43.50 -26.53
C ALA A 563 -35.18 44.58 -25.44
N ALA A 564 -34.54 44.42 -24.28
CA ALA A 564 -34.74 45.32 -23.13
C ALA A 564 -33.47 45.91 -22.50
N GLY A 565 -32.29 45.66 -23.06
CA GLY A 565 -30.97 46.03 -22.51
C GLY A 565 -30.44 45.01 -21.50
N ASP A 566 -31.29 44.50 -20.62
CA ASP A 566 -30.96 43.49 -19.60
C ASP A 566 -31.87 42.24 -19.72
N PRO A 567 -31.34 41.01 -19.63
CA PRO A 567 -32.15 39.80 -19.75
C PRO A 567 -33.23 39.65 -18.68
N ASN A 568 -32.99 40.13 -17.45
CA ASN A 568 -33.98 40.02 -16.38
C ASN A 568 -35.09 41.05 -16.56
N ALA A 569 -34.75 42.29 -16.93
CA ALA A 569 -35.72 43.31 -17.33
C ALA A 569 -36.61 42.81 -18.49
N ALA A 570 -36.02 42.15 -19.50
CA ALA A 570 -36.77 41.54 -20.59
C ALA A 570 -37.73 40.44 -20.12
N ARG A 571 -37.31 39.57 -19.19
CA ARG A 571 -38.17 38.51 -18.62
C ARG A 571 -39.32 39.08 -17.80
N ARG A 572 -39.08 40.16 -17.02
CA ARG A 572 -40.15 40.87 -16.28
C ARG A 572 -41.14 41.55 -17.23
N LEU A 573 -40.63 42.25 -18.24
CA LEU A 573 -41.46 42.85 -19.27
C LEU A 573 -42.31 41.79 -20.00
N LEU A 574 -41.70 40.66 -20.38
CA LEU A 574 -42.42 39.53 -20.98
C LEU A 574 -43.51 38.98 -20.05
N LEU A 575 -43.22 38.84 -18.76
CA LEU A 575 -44.20 38.43 -17.77
C LEU A 575 -45.36 39.43 -17.68
N ALA A 576 -45.08 40.74 -17.61
CA ALA A 576 -46.11 41.79 -17.58
C ALA A 576 -47.00 41.74 -18.83
N ILE A 577 -46.40 41.59 -20.02
CA ILE A 577 -47.13 41.45 -21.29
C ILE A 577 -48.01 40.19 -21.27
N ARG A 578 -47.45 39.02 -20.88
CA ARG A 578 -48.20 37.76 -20.82
C ARG A 578 -49.35 37.84 -19.82
N LYS A 579 -49.12 38.43 -18.64
CA LYS A 579 -50.15 38.66 -17.62
C LYS A 579 -51.29 39.49 -18.21
N SER A 580 -50.97 40.58 -18.93
CA SER A 580 -51.98 41.44 -19.53
C SER A 580 -52.82 40.68 -20.56
N GLN A 581 -52.17 40.03 -21.52
CA GLN A 581 -52.84 39.24 -22.57
C GLN A 581 -53.71 38.12 -21.99
N GLU A 582 -53.25 37.43 -20.96
CA GLU A 582 -54.00 36.35 -20.34
C GLU A 582 -55.22 36.88 -19.58
N LEU A 583 -55.06 37.97 -18.82
CA LEU A 583 -56.18 38.59 -18.11
C LEU A 583 -57.21 39.17 -19.08
N GLU A 584 -56.79 39.78 -20.18
CA GLU A 584 -57.70 40.23 -21.25
C GLU A 584 -58.44 39.06 -21.90
N THR A 585 -57.75 37.95 -22.16
CA THR A 585 -58.38 36.73 -22.68
C THR A 585 -59.43 36.20 -21.70
N LEU A 586 -59.11 36.17 -20.41
CA LEU A 586 -60.05 35.78 -19.36
C LEU A 586 -61.25 36.75 -19.29
N ARG A 587 -61.05 38.04 -19.52
CA ARG A 587 -62.13 39.05 -19.58
C ARG A 587 -63.08 38.75 -20.72
N ASP A 588 -62.54 38.47 -21.89
CA ASP A 588 -63.31 38.26 -23.10
C ASP A 588 -64.04 36.89 -23.08
N LEU A 589 -63.58 35.98 -22.24
CA LEU A 589 -64.23 34.70 -21.96
C LEU A 589 -65.22 34.76 -20.79
N LEU A 590 -65.31 35.87 -20.05
CA LEU A 590 -66.22 36.01 -18.92
C LEU A 590 -67.66 35.68 -19.33
N GLY A 591 -68.31 34.76 -18.61
CA GLY A 591 -69.66 34.28 -18.91
C GLY A 591 -69.77 33.21 -20.00
N LYS A 592 -68.66 32.81 -20.64
CA LYS A 592 -68.60 31.68 -21.57
C LYS A 592 -68.19 30.39 -20.83
N PRO A 593 -68.66 29.20 -21.27
CA PRO A 593 -68.32 27.92 -20.63
C PRO A 593 -66.82 27.57 -20.69
N THR A 594 -66.03 28.26 -21.51
CA THR A 594 -64.58 28.06 -21.64
C THR A 594 -63.76 28.84 -20.62
N PHE A 595 -64.36 29.76 -19.84
CA PHE A 595 -63.65 30.59 -18.86
C PHE A 595 -62.93 29.75 -17.81
N ASP A 596 -63.66 28.85 -17.14
CA ASP A 596 -63.11 28.05 -16.03
C ASP A 596 -61.97 27.16 -16.50
N LYS A 597 -62.09 26.61 -17.72
CA LYS A 597 -61.02 25.81 -18.34
C LYS A 597 -59.78 26.65 -18.58
N ARG A 598 -59.93 27.85 -19.17
CA ARG A 598 -58.79 28.73 -19.48
C ARG A 598 -58.11 29.25 -18.20
N LEU A 599 -58.89 29.57 -17.18
CA LEU A 599 -58.38 29.98 -15.88
C LEU A 599 -57.59 28.84 -15.21
N ALA A 600 -58.09 27.61 -15.25
CA ALA A 600 -57.38 26.45 -14.73
C ALA A 600 -56.08 26.15 -15.50
N GLU A 601 -56.08 26.27 -16.83
CA GLU A 601 -54.87 26.17 -17.66
C GLU A 601 -53.84 27.24 -17.27
N SER A 602 -54.27 28.48 -17.06
CA SER A 602 -53.40 29.59 -16.66
C SER A 602 -52.76 29.38 -15.29
N ILE A 603 -53.53 28.86 -14.32
CA ILE A 603 -53.01 28.51 -12.99
C ILE A 603 -51.97 27.37 -13.11
N THR A 604 -52.27 26.34 -13.90
CA THR A 604 -51.37 25.21 -14.13
C THR A 604 -50.06 25.68 -14.79
N GLN A 605 -50.16 26.59 -15.76
CA GLN A 605 -48.98 27.18 -16.40
C GLN A 605 -48.15 28.00 -15.41
N ALA A 606 -48.79 28.83 -14.57
CA ALA A 606 -48.10 29.59 -13.54
C ALA A 606 -47.42 28.67 -12.50
N ASP A 607 -48.07 27.58 -12.08
CA ASP A 607 -47.48 26.59 -11.17
C ASP A 607 -46.24 25.91 -11.80
N ASN A 608 -46.30 25.57 -13.11
CA ASN A 608 -45.16 25.00 -13.83
C ASN A 608 -43.99 25.99 -13.97
N ASP A 609 -44.27 27.28 -14.24
CA ASP A 609 -43.24 28.31 -14.35
C ASP A 609 -42.60 28.60 -12.97
N ILE A 610 -43.40 28.61 -11.89
CA ILE A 610 -42.92 28.68 -10.50
C ILE A 610 -42.00 27.51 -10.19
N LEU A 611 -42.39 26.27 -10.54
CA LEU A 611 -41.58 25.08 -10.27
C LEU A 611 -40.21 25.16 -10.96
N LYS A 612 -40.17 25.58 -12.24
CA LYS A 612 -38.92 25.76 -12.98
C LYS A 612 -38.03 26.83 -12.33
N LEU A 613 -38.59 27.98 -11.99
CA LEU A 613 -37.84 29.06 -11.34
C LEU A 613 -37.38 28.66 -9.93
N GLN A 614 -38.14 27.86 -9.20
CA GLN A 614 -37.70 27.29 -7.91
C GLN A 614 -36.49 26.38 -8.09
N GLN A 615 -36.51 25.50 -9.09
CA GLN A 615 -35.36 24.64 -9.40
C GLN A 615 -34.12 25.46 -9.76
N ASP A 616 -34.28 26.51 -10.56
CA ASP A 616 -33.18 27.42 -10.91
C ASP A 616 -32.62 28.15 -9.68
N VAL A 617 -33.49 28.66 -8.80
CA VAL A 617 -33.08 29.28 -7.53
C VAL A 617 -32.36 28.28 -6.64
N SER A 618 -32.88 27.06 -6.48
CA SER A 618 -32.21 25.99 -5.71
C SER A 618 -30.83 25.67 -6.29
N ARG A 619 -30.69 25.61 -7.61
CA ARG A 619 -29.40 25.44 -8.27
C ARG A 619 -28.44 26.59 -7.96
N GLN A 620 -28.91 27.84 -8.03
CA GLN A 620 -28.08 29.01 -7.68
C GLN A 620 -27.64 29.00 -6.22
N VAL A 621 -28.51 28.58 -5.29
CA VAL A 621 -28.17 28.43 -3.87
C VAL A 621 -27.11 27.36 -3.67
N LEU A 622 -27.26 26.19 -4.30
CA LEU A 622 -26.27 25.11 -4.26
C LEU A 622 -24.92 25.53 -4.86
N MET A 623 -24.93 26.40 -5.88
CA MET A 623 -23.71 26.97 -6.49
C MET A 623 -23.12 28.13 -5.68
N GLY A 624 -23.71 28.52 -4.54
CA GLY A 624 -23.28 29.67 -3.73
C GLY A 624 -23.52 31.03 -4.39
N GLN A 625 -24.32 31.07 -5.46
CA GLN A 625 -24.67 32.29 -6.21
C GLN A 625 -25.87 33.02 -5.60
N ALA A 626 -26.64 32.36 -4.73
CA ALA A 626 -27.81 32.92 -4.05
C ALA A 626 -27.86 32.45 -2.59
N GLU A 627 -28.43 33.28 -1.71
CA GLU A 627 -28.73 32.88 -0.33
C GLU A 627 -30.12 32.21 -0.28
N GLU A 628 -30.28 31.21 0.60
CA GLU A 628 -31.54 30.45 0.75
C GLU A 628 -32.70 31.33 1.26
N SER A 629 -32.38 32.35 2.07
CA SER A 629 -33.33 33.35 2.54
C SER A 629 -32.68 34.74 2.47
N PRO A 630 -32.97 35.56 1.45
CA PRO A 630 -32.40 36.89 1.29
C PRO A 630 -33.07 37.87 2.26
N ALA A 631 -32.63 37.89 3.52
CA ALA A 631 -33.31 38.64 4.57
C ALA A 631 -33.03 40.15 4.55
N ASP A 632 -32.03 40.66 3.81
CA ASP A 632 -31.70 42.11 3.80
C ASP A 632 -31.06 42.68 2.51
N LYS A 633 -30.51 41.86 1.60
CA LYS A 633 -29.72 42.35 0.43
C LYS A 633 -30.51 42.48 -0.88
N GLY A 634 -31.82 42.21 -0.84
CA GLY A 634 -32.63 41.99 -2.04
C GLY A 634 -32.30 40.63 -2.67
N GLY A 635 -33.33 39.90 -3.10
CA GLY A 635 -33.14 38.60 -3.75
C GLY A 635 -32.40 38.73 -5.08
N THR A 636 -31.84 37.63 -5.57
CA THR A 636 -31.30 37.59 -6.94
C THR A 636 -32.39 37.94 -7.96
N PRO A 637 -32.05 38.38 -9.19
CA PRO A 637 -33.04 38.67 -10.21
C PRO A 637 -34.03 37.51 -10.45
N THR A 638 -33.55 36.26 -10.40
CA THR A 638 -34.37 35.05 -10.49
C THR A 638 -35.31 34.87 -9.29
N GLN A 639 -34.83 35.14 -8.06
CA GLN A 639 -35.67 35.11 -6.85
C GLN A 639 -36.78 36.17 -6.89
N ASN A 640 -36.47 37.37 -7.38
CA ASN A 640 -37.46 38.44 -7.54
C ASN A 640 -38.51 38.06 -8.60
N LEU A 641 -38.08 37.50 -9.74
CA LEU A 641 -38.98 37.01 -10.77
C LEU A 641 -39.89 35.88 -10.25
N LEU A 642 -39.33 34.95 -9.46
CA LEU A 642 -40.11 33.89 -8.80
C LEU A 642 -41.18 34.47 -7.86
N ALA A 643 -40.86 35.50 -7.08
CA ALA A 643 -41.83 36.19 -6.23
C ALA A 643 -42.97 36.82 -7.04
N GLU A 644 -42.66 37.45 -8.17
CA GLU A 644 -43.66 38.03 -9.09
C GLU A 644 -44.58 36.97 -9.72
N TYR A 645 -44.05 35.78 -10.05
CA TYR A 645 -44.84 34.66 -10.53
C TYR A 645 -45.75 34.08 -9.44
N ARG A 646 -45.28 33.97 -8.19
CA ARG A 646 -46.10 33.55 -7.04
C ARG A 646 -47.25 34.53 -6.79
N GLN A 647 -46.98 35.83 -6.85
CA GLN A 647 -48.00 36.86 -6.72
C GLN A 647 -49.05 36.75 -7.84
N TYR A 648 -48.61 36.54 -9.08
CA TYR A 648 -49.51 36.32 -10.22
C TYR A 648 -50.39 35.09 -10.05
N ARG A 649 -49.81 33.96 -9.63
CA ARG A 649 -50.55 32.73 -9.35
C ARG A 649 -51.59 32.95 -8.24
N GLY A 650 -51.24 33.68 -7.19
CA GLY A 650 -52.19 34.11 -6.15
C GLY A 650 -53.36 34.93 -6.72
N ALA A 651 -53.06 35.88 -7.60
CA ALA A 651 -54.09 36.67 -8.29
C ALA A 651 -55.05 35.83 -9.13
N LEU A 652 -54.55 34.81 -9.83
CA LEU A 652 -55.40 33.87 -10.59
C LEU A 652 -56.27 33.01 -9.67
N GLU A 653 -55.76 32.62 -8.50
CA GLU A 653 -56.53 31.85 -7.52
C GLU A 653 -57.64 32.70 -6.88
N ASP A 654 -57.41 34.00 -6.68
CA ASP A 654 -58.46 34.92 -6.24
C ASP A 654 -59.60 35.01 -7.28
N LEU A 655 -59.26 35.05 -8.58
CA LEU A 655 -60.25 35.01 -9.67
C LEU A 655 -61.03 33.69 -9.64
N ARG A 656 -60.34 32.57 -9.41
CA ARG A 656 -60.96 31.24 -9.33
C ARG A 656 -61.96 31.14 -8.17
N LYS A 657 -61.62 31.70 -7.00
CA LYS A 657 -62.52 31.75 -5.83
C LYS A 657 -63.78 32.57 -6.11
N LEU A 658 -63.66 33.74 -6.74
CA LEU A 658 -64.81 34.57 -7.10
C LEU A 658 -65.69 33.91 -8.18
N ALA A 659 -65.07 33.25 -9.16
CA ALA A 659 -65.78 32.47 -10.18
C ALA A 659 -66.57 31.31 -9.56
N ALA A 660 -65.94 30.53 -8.66
CA ALA A 660 -66.60 29.44 -7.94
C ALA A 660 -67.74 29.92 -7.02
N ALA A 661 -67.63 31.14 -6.48
CA ALA A 661 -68.67 31.76 -5.66
C ALA A 661 -69.82 32.38 -6.49
N GLY A 662 -69.77 32.32 -7.83
CA GLY A 662 -70.79 32.88 -8.72
C GLY A 662 -70.87 34.42 -8.75
N LYS A 663 -69.87 35.12 -8.18
CA LYS A 663 -69.85 36.58 -8.01
C LYS A 663 -69.39 37.30 -9.28
N SER A 664 -70.17 37.18 -10.36
CA SER A 664 -69.78 37.62 -11.71
C SER A 664 -69.48 39.13 -11.82
N ALA A 665 -70.19 39.98 -11.05
CA ALA A 665 -69.95 41.43 -11.05
C ALA A 665 -68.62 41.80 -10.35
N GLU A 666 -68.36 41.20 -9.18
CA GLU A 666 -67.09 41.38 -8.45
C GLU A 666 -65.90 40.81 -9.24
N LEU A 667 -66.10 39.66 -9.91
CA LEU A 667 -65.10 39.03 -10.77
C LEU A 667 -64.71 39.96 -11.94
N LYS A 668 -65.70 40.57 -12.61
CA LYS A 668 -65.45 41.51 -13.71
C LYS A 668 -64.66 42.72 -13.23
N THR A 669 -65.10 43.37 -12.14
CA THR A 669 -64.41 44.53 -11.59
C THR A 669 -62.97 44.21 -11.20
N MET A 670 -62.73 43.10 -10.49
CA MET A 670 -61.38 42.70 -10.10
C MET A 670 -60.49 42.39 -11.31
N LEU A 671 -61.06 41.84 -12.37
CA LEU A 671 -60.32 41.54 -13.58
C LEU A 671 -59.97 42.83 -14.35
N ASP A 672 -60.91 43.76 -14.49
CA ASP A 672 -60.68 45.08 -15.11
C ASP A 672 -59.60 45.86 -14.32
N ASP A 673 -59.67 45.87 -12.99
CA ASP A 673 -58.67 46.51 -12.12
C ASP A 673 -57.27 45.88 -12.29
N ARG A 674 -57.19 44.55 -12.36
CA ARG A 674 -55.93 43.83 -12.57
C ARG A 674 -55.36 44.05 -13.97
N ILE A 675 -56.20 44.11 -15.00
CA ILE A 675 -55.78 44.43 -16.37
C ILE A 675 -55.20 45.85 -16.40
N ALA A 676 -55.85 46.82 -15.77
CA ALA A 676 -55.36 48.19 -15.69
C ALA A 676 -54.01 48.28 -14.95
N ALA A 677 -53.88 47.59 -13.82
CA ALA A 677 -52.64 47.56 -13.04
C ALA A 677 -51.49 46.92 -13.82
N VAL A 678 -51.72 45.75 -14.44
CA VAL A 678 -50.71 45.03 -15.21
C VAL A 678 -50.33 45.77 -16.50
N SER A 679 -51.30 46.42 -17.17
CA SER A 679 -51.00 47.22 -18.36
C SER A 679 -50.16 48.45 -18.01
N THR A 680 -50.45 49.11 -16.89
CA THR A 680 -49.64 50.22 -16.39
C THR A 680 -48.20 49.79 -16.06
N ASP A 681 -48.05 48.63 -15.41
CA ASP A 681 -46.75 48.03 -15.12
C ASP A 681 -45.99 47.66 -16.41
N ALA A 682 -46.66 47.00 -17.36
CA ALA A 682 -46.07 46.65 -18.66
C ALA A 682 -45.58 47.89 -19.43
N ASP A 683 -46.38 48.96 -19.44
CA ASP A 683 -46.02 50.24 -20.06
C ASP A 683 -44.83 50.91 -19.36
N GLN A 684 -44.78 50.84 -18.02
CA GLN A 684 -43.65 51.35 -17.25
C GLN A 684 -42.37 50.56 -17.55
N GLN A 685 -42.43 49.23 -17.49
CA GLN A 685 -41.31 48.34 -17.83
C GLN A 685 -40.83 48.58 -19.26
N LEU A 686 -41.75 48.80 -20.21
CA LEU A 686 -41.43 49.08 -21.61
C LEU A 686 -40.71 50.43 -21.78
N ARG A 687 -41.09 51.47 -21.01
CA ARG A 687 -40.40 52.78 -21.02
C ARG A 687 -39.00 52.71 -20.40
N GLU A 688 -38.84 51.89 -19.38
CA GLU A 688 -37.56 51.71 -18.68
C GLU A 688 -36.59 50.77 -19.43
N ALA A 689 -37.11 49.98 -20.37
CA ALA A 689 -36.32 49.08 -21.21
C ALA A 689 -35.30 49.86 -22.07
N LYS A 690 -34.04 49.39 -22.10
CA LYS A 690 -32.91 50.06 -22.78
C LYS A 690 -32.43 49.30 -24.03
N GLY A 691 -33.33 48.63 -24.74
CA GLY A 691 -33.02 47.78 -25.91
C GLY A 691 -33.24 48.44 -27.28
N GLU A 692 -33.26 47.63 -28.33
CA GLU A 692 -33.59 48.01 -29.72
C GLU A 692 -34.89 48.83 -29.83
N PRO A 693 -36.01 48.46 -29.16
CA PRO A 693 -37.22 49.28 -29.19
C PRO A 693 -36.99 50.71 -28.69
N ALA A 694 -36.21 50.89 -27.63
CA ALA A 694 -35.87 52.22 -27.11
C ALA A 694 -35.00 53.01 -28.10
N VAL A 695 -34.08 52.34 -28.81
CA VAL A 695 -33.29 52.96 -29.88
C VAL A 695 -34.18 53.39 -31.05
N ILE A 696 -35.15 52.56 -31.44
CA ILE A 696 -36.11 52.88 -32.51
C ILE A 696 -36.95 54.10 -32.11
N VAL A 697 -37.52 54.11 -30.89
CA VAL A 697 -38.31 55.24 -30.38
C VAL A 697 -37.46 56.51 -30.29
N ALA A 698 -36.25 56.43 -29.74
CA ALA A 698 -35.35 57.57 -29.65
C ALA A 698 -34.99 58.12 -31.04
N ARG A 699 -34.77 57.25 -32.03
CA ARG A 699 -34.53 57.65 -33.42
C ARG A 699 -35.75 58.35 -34.02
N ALA A 700 -36.95 57.77 -33.86
CA ALA A 700 -38.19 58.38 -34.35
C ALA A 700 -38.46 59.76 -33.70
N VAL A 701 -38.18 59.90 -32.41
CA VAL A 701 -38.27 61.20 -31.71
C VAL A 701 -37.24 62.18 -32.27
N ALA A 702 -35.98 61.78 -32.43
CA ALA A 702 -34.96 62.65 -33.01
C ALA A 702 -35.32 63.10 -34.44
N ASP A 703 -35.84 62.19 -35.26
CA ASP A 703 -36.29 62.48 -36.62
C ASP A 703 -37.48 63.47 -36.62
N ARG A 704 -38.46 63.27 -35.73
CA ARG A 704 -39.56 64.22 -35.52
C ARG A 704 -39.02 65.60 -35.16
N TRP A 705 -38.14 65.70 -34.16
CA TRP A 705 -37.59 66.98 -33.72
C TRP A 705 -36.80 67.68 -34.81
N LYS A 706 -36.01 66.93 -35.57
CA LYS A 706 -35.26 67.45 -36.71
C LYS A 706 -36.19 68.02 -37.78
N LEU A 707 -37.31 67.35 -38.06
CA LEU A 707 -38.31 67.81 -39.02
C LEU A 707 -39.05 69.04 -38.48
N GLU A 708 -39.56 68.98 -37.26
CA GLU A 708 -40.32 70.06 -36.61
C GLU A 708 -39.48 71.34 -36.49
N LEU A 709 -38.27 71.25 -35.91
CA LEU A 709 -37.35 72.39 -35.79
C LEU A 709 -36.87 72.88 -37.16
N GLY A 710 -36.66 71.97 -38.12
CA GLY A 710 -36.27 72.32 -39.48
C GLY A 710 -37.32 73.16 -40.20
N GLU A 711 -38.59 72.76 -40.11
CA GLU A 711 -39.70 73.53 -40.70
C GLU A 711 -39.97 74.84 -39.94
N MET A 712 -39.86 74.84 -38.60
CA MET A 712 -39.94 76.07 -37.81
C MET A 712 -38.86 77.08 -38.19
N ALA A 713 -37.60 76.63 -38.29
CA ALA A 713 -36.48 77.48 -38.71
C ALA A 713 -36.69 78.02 -40.12
N ARG A 714 -37.22 77.23 -41.06
CA ARG A 714 -37.58 77.70 -42.40
C ARG A 714 -38.68 78.75 -42.38
N ALA A 715 -39.72 78.57 -41.58
CA ALA A 715 -40.80 79.55 -41.44
C ALA A 715 -40.29 80.88 -40.87
N GLU A 716 -39.47 80.84 -39.82
CA GLU A 716 -38.86 82.04 -39.23
C GLU A 716 -37.89 82.73 -40.20
N THR A 717 -37.07 81.94 -40.91
CA THR A 717 -36.18 82.45 -41.96
C THR A 717 -36.99 83.11 -43.08
N PHE A 718 -38.14 82.55 -43.46
CA PHE A 718 -39.03 83.12 -44.46
C PHE A 718 -39.60 84.47 -44.01
N GLU A 719 -40.08 84.59 -42.77
CA GLU A 719 -40.58 85.86 -42.22
C GLU A 719 -39.47 86.93 -42.16
N SER A 720 -38.28 86.57 -41.69
CA SER A 720 -37.11 87.46 -41.67
C SER A 720 -36.72 87.91 -43.09
N ASN A 721 -36.72 86.98 -44.04
CA ASN A 721 -36.46 87.26 -45.44
C ASN A 721 -37.52 88.17 -46.08
N LEU A 722 -38.79 87.94 -45.75
CA LEU A 722 -39.90 88.75 -46.23
C LEU A 722 -39.79 90.19 -45.69
N ALA A 723 -39.42 90.36 -44.42
CA ALA A 723 -39.16 91.66 -43.83
C ALA A 723 -37.98 92.38 -44.51
N ALA A 724 -36.86 91.68 -44.73
CA ALA A 724 -35.70 92.21 -45.44
C ALA A 724 -36.03 92.63 -46.89
N TYR A 725 -36.81 91.80 -47.59
CA TYR A 725 -37.29 92.10 -48.93
C TYR A 725 -38.22 93.32 -48.96
N ARG A 726 -39.15 93.44 -48.01
CA ARG A 726 -40.04 94.60 -47.90
C ARG A 726 -39.28 95.89 -47.58
N ALA A 727 -38.21 95.82 -46.79
CA ALA A 727 -37.38 96.97 -46.46
C ALA A 727 -36.58 97.48 -47.68
N SER A 728 -36.01 96.57 -48.48
CA SER A 728 -35.33 96.94 -49.74
C SER A 728 -35.30 95.76 -50.72
N PRO A 729 -36.22 95.73 -51.71
CA PRO A 729 -36.31 94.63 -52.66
C PRO A 729 -35.03 94.45 -53.49
N GLN A 730 -34.41 95.55 -53.90
CA GLN A 730 -33.24 95.52 -54.78
C GLN A 730 -31.99 94.97 -54.06
N VAL A 731 -31.81 95.32 -52.78
CA VAL A 731 -30.67 94.84 -51.98
C VAL A 731 -30.86 93.38 -51.60
N PHE A 732 -32.05 92.98 -51.15
CA PHE A 732 -32.34 91.59 -50.81
C PHE A 732 -32.16 90.64 -52.00
N MET A 733 -32.64 91.01 -53.19
CA MET A 733 -32.47 90.18 -54.40
C MET A 733 -31.00 90.07 -54.81
N LEU A 734 -30.21 91.13 -54.62
CA LEU A 734 -28.76 91.08 -54.87
C LEU A 734 -28.06 90.19 -53.83
N ASP A 735 -28.41 90.31 -52.56
CA ASP A 735 -27.87 89.50 -51.46
C ASP A 735 -28.17 88.01 -51.66
N ARG A 736 -29.42 87.65 -51.97
CA ARG A 736 -29.78 86.25 -52.29
C ARG A 736 -29.09 85.72 -53.54
N TRP A 737 -28.91 86.57 -54.54
CA TRP A 737 -28.13 86.21 -55.72
C TRP A 737 -26.68 85.92 -55.33
N LEU A 738 -26.05 86.79 -54.52
CA LEU A 738 -24.68 86.60 -54.03
C LEU A 738 -24.55 85.35 -53.14
N ASP A 739 -25.47 85.10 -52.22
CA ASP A 739 -25.53 83.88 -51.40
C ASP A 739 -25.57 82.62 -52.26
N THR A 740 -26.37 82.65 -53.34
CA THR A 740 -26.47 81.53 -54.28
C THR A 740 -25.14 81.32 -55.01
N TRP A 741 -24.47 82.40 -55.43
CA TRP A 741 -23.13 82.32 -56.03
C TRP A 741 -22.06 81.85 -55.04
N ASP A 742 -22.19 82.19 -53.77
CA ASP A 742 -21.27 81.72 -52.74
C ASP A 742 -21.46 80.23 -52.45
N ALA A 743 -22.71 79.77 -52.38
CA ALA A 743 -23.03 78.35 -52.21
C ALA A 743 -22.63 77.50 -53.43
N VAL A 744 -22.85 77.99 -54.65
CA VAL A 744 -22.54 77.25 -55.89
C VAL A 744 -21.05 77.30 -56.22
N LEU A 745 -20.36 78.41 -55.92
CA LEU A 745 -18.94 78.61 -56.22
C LEU A 745 -18.13 79.05 -54.97
N PRO A 746 -18.06 78.23 -53.90
CA PRO A 746 -17.44 78.64 -52.63
C PRO A 746 -15.94 78.92 -52.73
N LYS A 747 -15.26 78.40 -53.77
CA LYS A 747 -13.80 78.53 -53.95
C LYS A 747 -13.38 79.45 -55.10
N THR A 748 -14.32 80.22 -55.67
CA THR A 748 -14.02 81.15 -56.78
C THR A 748 -13.93 82.58 -56.27
N ILE A 749 -12.87 83.30 -56.63
CA ILE A 749 -12.71 84.72 -56.28
C ILE A 749 -13.73 85.55 -57.07
N LYS A 750 -14.57 86.31 -56.37
CA LYS A 750 -15.61 87.16 -56.97
C LYS A 750 -15.16 88.62 -56.95
N TYR A 751 -15.22 89.29 -58.09
CA TYR A 751 -14.89 90.73 -58.22
C TYR A 751 -16.17 91.54 -58.43
N VAL A 752 -16.43 92.53 -57.56
CA VAL A 752 -17.58 93.44 -57.68
C VAL A 752 -17.12 94.73 -58.38
N LEU A 753 -17.59 94.95 -59.60
CA LEU A 753 -17.27 96.14 -60.39
C LEU A 753 -18.40 97.18 -60.25
N ALA A 754 -18.12 98.30 -59.59
CA ALA A 754 -19.07 99.41 -59.43
C ALA A 754 -19.16 100.23 -60.73
N THR A 755 -20.02 99.80 -61.66
CA THR A 755 -20.30 100.50 -62.92
C THR A 755 -21.78 100.42 -63.25
N ASP A 756 -22.29 101.43 -63.97
CA ASP A 756 -23.68 101.56 -64.43
C ASP A 756 -24.16 100.29 -65.15
N ARG A 757 -25.27 99.73 -64.65
CA ARG A 757 -25.89 98.49 -65.14
C ARG A 757 -26.24 98.54 -66.64
N SER A 758 -26.51 99.73 -67.18
CA SER A 758 -26.86 99.90 -68.60
C SER A 758 -25.68 99.67 -69.55
N LYS A 759 -24.45 99.67 -69.04
CA LYS A 759 -23.21 99.52 -69.84
C LYS A 759 -22.49 98.18 -69.65
N LEU A 760 -23.04 97.32 -68.79
CA LEU A 760 -22.48 96.00 -68.51
C LEU A 760 -23.03 94.95 -69.48
N ARG A 761 -22.20 94.52 -70.44
CA ARG A 761 -22.40 93.26 -71.17
C ARG A 761 -21.54 92.17 -70.54
N LEU A 762 -22.17 91.26 -69.81
CA LEU A 762 -21.54 90.05 -69.30
C LEU A 762 -21.37 89.06 -70.47
N TRP A 763 -20.12 88.79 -70.83
CA TRP A 763 -19.76 87.69 -71.72
C TRP A 763 -19.32 86.51 -70.87
N MET A 764 -20.13 85.46 -70.84
CA MET A 764 -19.66 84.14 -70.41
C MET A 764 -19.10 83.44 -71.65
N ASP A 765 -17.81 83.18 -71.63
CA ASP A 765 -17.17 82.35 -72.64
C ASP A 765 -17.46 80.88 -72.33
N TRP A 766 -18.44 80.32 -73.05
CA TRP A 766 -18.83 78.90 -72.93
C TRP A 766 -17.86 77.95 -73.65
N THR A 767 -16.78 78.46 -74.26
CA THR A 767 -15.80 77.62 -74.98
C THR A 767 -14.72 77.05 -74.06
N GLN A 768 -14.55 77.59 -72.85
CA GLN A 768 -13.80 76.92 -71.80
C GLN A 768 -14.74 75.97 -71.05
N THR A 769 -14.73 74.70 -71.44
CA THR A 769 -15.14 73.60 -70.55
C THR A 769 -14.20 73.60 -69.34
N THR A 770 -14.50 74.47 -68.37
CA THR A 770 -13.98 74.29 -67.03
C THR A 770 -14.67 73.04 -66.48
N LYS A 771 -13.85 72.08 -66.03
CA LYS A 771 -14.23 70.86 -65.29
C LYS A 771 -15.09 71.11 -64.03
N LEU A 772 -15.58 72.34 -63.80
CA LEU A 772 -16.28 72.79 -62.61
C LEU A 772 -17.80 72.55 -62.63
N MET A 773 -18.41 72.26 -63.79
CA MET A 773 -19.86 71.92 -63.84
C MET A 773 -20.16 70.41 -63.68
N GLY A 774 -19.14 69.57 -63.48
CA GLY A 774 -19.33 68.13 -63.28
C GLY A 774 -19.76 67.71 -61.87
N GLU A 775 -19.69 68.61 -60.89
CA GLU A 775 -19.84 68.27 -59.46
C GLU A 775 -20.68 69.28 -58.66
N ALA A 776 -21.64 69.96 -59.30
CA ALA A 776 -22.66 70.69 -58.55
C ALA A 776 -23.88 69.77 -58.34
N PRO A 777 -24.09 69.18 -57.16
CA PRO A 777 -25.31 68.43 -56.89
C PRO A 777 -26.49 69.41 -56.90
N TYR A 778 -27.33 69.31 -57.93
CA TYR A 778 -28.66 69.92 -57.90
C TYR A 778 -29.50 69.14 -56.89
N THR A 779 -29.53 69.59 -55.64
CA THR A 779 -30.50 69.12 -54.63
C THR A 779 -31.82 69.85 -54.86
N GLY A 780 -32.53 69.48 -55.92
CA GLY A 780 -33.96 69.75 -56.03
C GLY A 780 -34.72 68.96 -54.95
N PRO A 781 -35.92 69.39 -54.55
CA PRO A 781 -36.73 68.65 -53.58
C PRO A 781 -36.98 67.24 -54.12
N LYS A 782 -36.53 66.22 -53.37
CA LYS A 782 -36.92 64.84 -53.62
C LYS A 782 -38.43 64.75 -53.41
N VAL A 783 -39.17 64.66 -54.50
CA VAL A 783 -40.54 64.17 -54.48
C VAL A 783 -40.44 62.71 -54.06
N ASP A 784 -40.86 62.43 -52.84
CA ASP A 784 -41.02 61.08 -52.33
C ASP A 784 -42.18 60.43 -53.09
N THR A 785 -41.87 59.75 -54.19
CA THR A 785 -42.83 58.86 -54.83
C THR A 785 -42.88 57.59 -54.01
N GLY A 786 -43.67 57.63 -52.93
CA GLY A 786 -44.12 56.43 -52.24
C GLY A 786 -44.82 55.52 -53.25
N SER A 787 -44.20 54.37 -53.52
CA SER A 787 -44.90 53.22 -54.09
C SER A 787 -45.05 52.15 -53.00
N LYS A 788 -46.31 51.79 -52.78
CA LYS A 788 -46.89 50.70 -51.98
C LYS A 788 -45.96 49.58 -51.53
#